data_AF-A0A8J3NYK6-F1
#
_entry.id   AF-A0A8J3NYK6-F1
#
_cell.length_a   1.000
_cell.length_b   1.000
_cell.length_c   1.000
_cell.angle_alpha   90.00
_cell.angle_beta   90.00
_cell.angle_gamma   90.00
#
_symmetry.space_group_name_H-M   'P 1'
#
loop_
_entity.id
_entity.type
_entity.pdbx_description
1 polymer ?
#
loop_
_entity_poly.entity_id
_entity_poly.type
_entity_poly.pdbx_seq_one_letter_code
_entity_poly.pdbx_strand_id
1 'polypeptide(L)'
;MTTRTHPGSRTMVHATMLTLRLAVADLASTQGWTRLLDVAARHPGRSVNDVLLIARQCPDATELATYDQWRARGVHVRRGERGLALLQPPDDTGGAVDVVKVFDITQTNAAPSPRQPTHDLVPVVAALAALAGRAGLTVKLRQGLPAAAHADGDRLDLAANLPISATAGHLVHHLAQRMLPPGPARHVQAAGTAQIIARRFGLQPPDVALPEPRRWAETLHPAAPDQAVVDCAAAIISAADHLTGRLRHALHRAAATAPTPSGPARIPAQRRPDRAAAVTPDAQTADRTALYAANAAAAAFFTAHLPASRAAAAYLRSRGIATAADDEGGWQLGVAPPGGDALLRHLRALGFSARVLLDAGLVAASRLHDGGLYDLFRDRLMFPIHAPDGQIAGFTGRDLSGRSRAKFYNTPATAVFRKSELLHGLAPQLRQHGVPSQFVVVEGPTDAIAAQLAYAGLARDGVTTVTVAPCGTAFTAAQLALLAANAGPDTSLIMSFDADDAGARALDRAYPLAVTWPHGRVLGTGPAACKDIAALLAARGADEALLDLLAAERPLPLLGAERALATAFPEGFHADWPEARVRANRTVAPYLLDAVRHGDVDLLLQSAAAQLGIAPHELSQGVVQHFGATNPFPGPAPHRP
;
A
#
# COMPACT_ATOMS: atom_id res chain seq x y z
N MET A 1 40.53 24.28 33.00
CA MET A 1 39.68 23.43 33.86
C MET A 1 39.10 22.33 32.99
N THR A 2 39.41 21.10 33.34
CA THR A 2 39.11 19.87 32.60
C THR A 2 37.62 19.54 32.64
N THR A 3 36.96 19.60 31.48
CA THR A 3 35.57 19.14 31.31
C THR A 3 35.54 17.62 31.41
N ARG A 4 35.32 17.11 32.63
CA ARG A 4 34.97 15.71 32.90
C ARG A 4 33.63 15.40 32.24
N THR A 5 33.66 14.86 31.02
CA THR A 5 32.51 14.12 30.48
C THR A 5 32.36 12.83 31.29
N HIS A 6 31.18 12.61 31.89
CA HIS A 6 30.86 11.39 32.63
C HIS A 6 31.12 10.14 31.76
N PRO A 7 31.71 9.06 32.30
CA PRO A 7 32.03 7.84 31.53
C PRO A 7 30.83 7.27 30.76
N GLY A 8 29.61 7.36 31.32
CA GLY A 8 28.37 6.90 30.69
C GLY A 8 27.93 7.74 29.47
N SER A 9 28.29 9.02 29.40
CA SER A 9 27.97 9.88 28.24
C SER A 9 28.87 9.53 27.05
N ARG A 10 30.17 9.28 27.27
CA ARG A 10 31.10 8.86 26.21
C ARG A 10 30.72 7.53 25.56
N THR A 11 30.30 6.54 26.34
CA THR A 11 29.84 5.24 25.80
C THR A 11 28.57 5.40 24.98
N MET A 12 27.64 6.25 25.40
CA MET A 12 26.39 6.51 24.70
C MET A 12 26.60 7.29 23.40
N VAL A 13 27.48 8.30 23.39
CA VAL A 13 27.92 9.00 22.17
C VAL A 13 28.56 8.02 21.19
N HIS A 14 29.46 7.17 21.67
CA HIS A 14 30.11 6.16 20.82
C HIS A 14 29.11 5.17 20.22
N ALA A 15 28.19 4.63 21.03
CA ALA A 15 27.13 3.73 20.56
C ALA A 15 26.22 4.41 19.52
N THR A 16 25.85 5.68 19.75
CA THR A 16 25.02 6.46 18.82
C THR A 16 25.75 6.71 17.51
N MET A 17 27.05 7.02 17.55
CA MET A 17 27.87 7.18 16.35
C MET A 17 28.03 5.87 15.58
N LEU A 18 28.10 4.71 16.26
CA LEU A 18 28.08 3.40 15.60
C LEU A 18 26.71 3.13 14.94
N THR A 19 25.60 3.42 15.63
CA THR A 19 24.26 3.31 15.05
C THR A 19 24.11 4.21 13.81
N LEU A 20 24.65 5.43 13.87
CA LEU A 20 24.64 6.35 12.73
C LEU A 20 25.46 5.79 11.55
N ARG A 21 26.67 5.24 11.79
CA ARG A 21 27.47 4.61 10.74
C ARG A 21 26.75 3.43 10.08
N LEU A 22 26.08 2.59 10.89
CA LEU A 22 25.26 1.49 10.37
C LEU A 22 24.06 2.01 9.57
N ALA A 23 23.41 3.08 10.02
CA ALA A 23 22.31 3.71 9.30
C ALA A 23 22.76 4.29 7.95
N VAL A 24 23.96 4.88 7.88
CA VAL A 24 24.57 5.35 6.62
C VAL A 24 24.83 4.20 5.65
N ALA A 25 25.38 3.09 6.13
CA ALA A 25 25.61 1.90 5.30
C ALA A 25 24.30 1.33 4.71
N ASP A 26 23.20 1.37 5.46
CA ASP A 26 21.89 0.91 5.00
C ASP A 26 21.34 1.78 3.83
N LEU A 27 21.73 3.06 3.74
CA LEU A 27 21.22 3.99 2.71
C LEU A 27 21.60 3.63 1.29
N ALA A 28 22.68 2.87 1.10
CA ALA A 28 23.11 2.42 -0.22
C ALA A 28 22.09 1.46 -0.87
N SER A 29 21.19 0.87 -0.07
CA SER A 29 20.12 -0.03 -0.52
C SER A 29 18.81 0.72 -0.81
N THR A 30 18.03 0.23 -1.78
CA THR A 30 16.69 0.76 -2.08
C THR A 30 15.76 0.73 -0.87
N GLN A 31 15.85 -0.31 -0.03
CA GLN A 31 15.02 -0.44 1.17
C GLN A 31 15.39 0.60 2.24
N GLY A 32 16.70 0.77 2.52
CA GLY A 32 17.18 1.76 3.49
C GLY A 32 16.88 3.19 3.04
N TRP A 33 17.02 3.47 1.75
CA TRP A 33 16.64 4.76 1.16
C TRP A 33 15.15 5.05 1.28
N THR A 34 14.29 4.08 0.96
CA THR A 34 12.83 4.24 1.09
C THR A 34 12.44 4.50 2.55
N ARG A 35 13.04 3.74 3.49
CA ARG A 35 12.84 3.91 4.93
C ARG A 35 13.24 5.31 5.42
N LEU A 36 14.38 5.83 4.95
CA LEU A 36 14.81 7.20 5.23
C LEU A 36 13.76 8.22 4.78
N LEU A 37 13.28 8.14 3.54
CA LEU A 37 12.28 9.07 3.00
C LEU A 37 10.96 9.02 3.78
N ASP A 38 10.54 7.82 4.21
CA ASP A 38 9.35 7.64 5.05
C ASP A 38 9.49 8.33 6.41
N VAL A 39 10.65 8.16 7.06
CA VAL A 39 10.94 8.78 8.36
C VAL A 39 11.08 10.29 8.23
N ALA A 40 11.79 10.77 7.20
CA ALA A 40 11.90 12.20 6.91
C ALA A 40 10.52 12.85 6.67
N ALA A 41 9.59 12.13 6.04
CA ALA A 41 8.23 12.62 5.85
C ALA A 41 7.46 12.78 7.17
N ARG A 42 7.67 11.86 8.13
CA ARG A 42 7.04 11.92 9.45
C ARG A 42 7.64 12.99 10.37
N HIS A 43 8.95 13.22 10.27
CA HIS A 43 9.71 14.09 11.18
C HIS A 43 10.30 15.32 10.47
N PRO A 44 9.47 16.28 10.01
CA PRO A 44 9.97 17.51 9.37
C PRO A 44 10.83 18.35 10.33
N GLY A 45 11.88 18.98 9.80
CA GLY A 45 12.77 19.87 10.55
C GLY A 45 13.88 19.16 11.33
N ARG A 46 13.98 17.82 11.24
CA ARG A 46 15.08 17.06 11.84
C ARG A 46 16.31 17.02 10.94
N SER A 47 17.49 16.95 11.55
CA SER A 47 18.74 16.77 10.81
C SER A 47 18.79 15.42 10.10
N VAL A 48 19.61 15.30 9.04
CA VAL A 48 19.81 14.02 8.34
C VAL A 48 20.28 12.91 9.30
N ASN A 49 21.13 13.27 10.27
CA ASN A 49 21.63 12.31 11.27
C ASN A 49 20.53 11.83 12.21
N ASP A 50 19.62 12.71 12.64
CA ASP A 50 18.48 12.30 13.47
C ASP A 50 17.50 11.43 12.68
N VAL A 51 17.22 11.79 11.43
CA VAL A 51 16.36 10.96 10.55
C VAL A 51 16.97 9.57 10.37
N LEU A 52 18.29 9.47 10.16
CA LEU A 52 19.01 8.20 10.07
C LEU A 52 18.93 7.38 11.36
N LEU A 53 19.15 8.04 12.50
CA LEU A 53 19.09 7.42 13.82
C LEU A 53 17.67 6.91 14.13
N ILE A 54 16.62 7.67 13.78
CA ILE A 54 15.23 7.24 13.92
C ILE A 54 14.95 6.07 12.98
N ALA A 55 15.33 6.17 11.71
CA ALA A 55 15.11 5.12 10.72
C ALA A 55 15.75 3.79 11.11
N ARG A 56 16.87 3.81 11.82
CA ARG A 56 17.55 2.60 12.30
C ARG A 56 16.98 2.06 13.62
N GLN A 57 16.61 2.93 14.56
CA GLN A 57 16.17 2.54 15.90
C GLN A 57 14.68 2.22 15.97
N CYS A 58 13.84 3.03 15.34
CA CYS A 58 12.38 2.88 15.35
C CYS A 58 11.81 3.56 14.09
N PRO A 59 11.79 2.87 12.93
CA PRO A 59 11.35 3.48 11.68
C PRO A 59 9.89 3.95 11.72
N ASP A 60 9.05 3.31 12.53
CA ASP A 60 7.63 3.64 12.64
C ASP A 60 7.33 4.73 13.67
N ALA A 61 8.35 5.35 14.28
CA ALA A 61 8.17 6.46 15.21
C ALA A 61 7.34 7.58 14.58
N THR A 62 6.39 8.09 15.34
CA THR A 62 5.38 9.07 14.92
C THR A 62 5.55 10.41 15.62
N GLU A 63 5.62 10.42 16.95
CA GLU A 63 5.79 11.64 17.73
C GLU A 63 6.86 11.40 18.78
N LEU A 64 7.97 12.14 18.68
CA LEU A 64 9.15 11.97 19.51
C LEU A 64 9.37 13.20 20.38
N ALA A 65 9.47 12.99 21.69
CA ALA A 65 9.85 14.02 22.64
C ALA A 65 10.75 13.46 23.75
N THR A 66 11.51 14.33 24.41
CA THR A 66 12.28 13.94 25.60
C THR A 66 11.37 13.59 26.76
N TYR A 67 11.89 12.90 27.76
CA TYR A 67 11.13 12.58 28.98
C TYR A 67 10.51 13.84 29.62
N ASP A 68 11.29 14.92 29.74
CA ASP A 68 10.83 16.16 30.34
C ASP A 68 9.79 16.89 29.47
N GLN A 69 9.93 16.83 28.14
CA GLN A 69 8.94 17.38 27.21
C GLN A 69 7.61 16.62 27.28
N TRP A 70 7.63 15.29 27.41
CA TRP A 70 6.41 14.51 27.64
C TRP A 70 5.78 14.86 28.98
N ARG A 71 6.59 14.92 30.04
CA ARG A 71 6.13 15.30 31.38
C ARG A 71 5.48 16.68 31.40
N ALA A 72 6.05 17.66 30.69
CA ALA A 72 5.48 19.00 30.56
C ALA A 72 4.11 19.02 29.86
N ARG A 73 3.81 18.01 29.02
CA ARG A 73 2.52 17.83 28.34
C ARG A 73 1.53 16.98 29.16
N GLY A 74 1.89 16.58 30.39
CA GLY A 74 1.07 15.67 31.21
C GLY A 74 1.10 14.20 30.73
N VAL A 75 2.05 13.85 29.88
CA VAL A 75 2.23 12.49 29.32
C VAL A 75 3.41 11.82 30.01
N HIS A 76 3.26 10.54 30.36
CA HIS A 76 4.29 9.78 31.07
C HIS A 76 4.80 8.62 30.22
N VAL A 77 6.13 8.52 30.11
CA VAL A 77 6.81 7.36 29.51
C VAL A 77 6.59 6.13 30.40
N ARG A 78 6.23 4.99 29.82
CA ARG A 78 5.98 3.75 30.56
C ARG A 78 7.27 3.23 31.19
N ARG A 79 7.14 2.57 32.34
CA ARG A 79 8.30 2.03 33.07
C ARG A 79 8.97 0.92 32.23
N GLY A 80 10.29 1.02 32.05
CA GLY A 80 11.10 0.02 31.33
C GLY A 80 11.34 0.32 29.85
N GLU A 81 10.71 1.37 29.30
CA GLU A 81 10.89 1.77 27.91
C GLU A 81 12.32 2.24 27.61
N ARG A 82 12.85 1.82 26.46
CA ARG A 82 14.16 2.23 25.97
C ARG A 82 13.99 3.41 25.02
N GLY A 83 14.51 4.58 25.39
CA GLY A 83 14.48 5.77 24.55
C GLY A 83 15.45 5.66 23.36
N LEU A 84 15.08 6.30 22.25
CA LEU A 84 15.90 6.45 21.06
C LEU A 84 16.99 7.50 21.32
N ALA A 85 18.23 7.20 20.94
CA ALA A 85 19.34 8.12 21.05
C ALA A 85 19.43 9.01 19.80
N LEU A 86 19.34 10.33 19.97
CA LEU A 86 19.49 11.34 18.91
C LEU A 86 20.67 12.26 19.22
N LEU A 87 21.23 12.90 18.19
CA LEU A 87 22.34 13.83 18.37
C LEU A 87 21.81 15.20 18.74
N GLN A 88 22.35 15.79 19.80
CA GLN A 88 22.10 17.18 20.13
C GLN A 88 23.17 18.05 19.45
N PRO A 89 22.79 19.09 18.68
CA PRO A 89 23.75 20.05 18.18
C PRO A 89 24.47 20.73 19.35
N PRO A 90 25.76 21.05 19.21
CA PRO A 90 26.49 21.74 20.28
C PRO A 90 25.89 23.12 20.51
N ASP A 91 25.74 23.51 21.78
CA ASP A 91 25.27 24.85 22.15
C ASP A 91 26.22 25.93 21.60
N ASP A 92 25.74 27.19 21.50
CA ASP A 92 26.45 28.36 20.94
C ASP A 92 27.85 28.62 21.56
N THR A 93 28.18 27.94 22.66
CA THR A 93 29.49 27.93 23.31
C THR A 93 30.51 26.96 22.68
N GLY A 94 30.18 26.25 21.58
CA GLY A 94 31.10 25.35 20.87
C GLY A 94 31.37 24.03 21.60
N GLY A 95 30.37 23.50 22.31
CA GLY A 95 30.48 22.25 23.09
C GLY A 95 30.72 21.00 22.25
N ALA A 96 31.01 19.87 22.91
CA ALA A 96 31.11 18.56 22.26
C ALA A 96 29.72 18.03 21.87
N VAL A 97 29.65 17.20 20.82
CA VAL A 97 28.41 16.50 20.42
C VAL A 97 27.90 15.65 21.58
N ASP A 98 26.65 15.89 22.00
CA ASP A 98 25.98 15.14 23.06
C ASP A 98 24.80 14.32 22.51
N VAL A 99 24.31 13.38 23.31
CA VAL A 99 23.19 12.50 22.92
C VAL A 99 22.01 12.72 23.83
N VAL A 100 20.85 12.99 23.22
CA VAL A 100 19.58 13.10 23.92
C VAL A 100 18.74 11.84 23.71
N LYS A 101 18.07 11.38 24.78
CA LYS A 101 17.08 10.31 24.68
C LYS A 101 15.68 10.87 24.45
N VAL A 102 15.04 10.40 23.39
CA VAL A 102 13.65 10.70 23.08
C VAL A 102 12.81 9.42 23.12
N PHE A 103 11.51 9.57 23.30
CA PHE A 103 10.55 8.47 23.37
C PHE A 103 9.42 8.73 22.40
N ASP A 104 9.02 7.68 21.69
CA ASP A 104 7.83 7.74 20.83
C ASP A 104 6.55 7.75 21.66
N ILE A 105 5.48 8.36 21.16
CA ILE A 105 4.17 8.37 21.81
C ILE A 105 3.65 6.97 22.16
N THR A 106 3.98 5.94 21.37
CA THR A 106 3.62 4.55 21.65
C THR A 106 4.28 3.99 22.92
N GLN A 107 5.38 4.61 23.36
CA GLN A 107 6.10 4.29 24.61
C GLN A 107 5.55 5.07 25.82
N THR A 108 4.46 5.81 25.64
CA THR A 108 3.84 6.63 26.69
C THR A 108 2.46 6.10 27.06
N ASN A 109 1.87 6.66 28.11
CA ASN A 109 0.47 6.42 28.47
C ASN A 109 -0.55 7.14 27.56
N ALA A 110 -0.10 7.96 26.61
CA ALA A 110 -0.99 8.66 25.68
C ALA A 110 -1.39 7.77 24.50
N ALA A 111 -2.60 8.00 23.98
CA ALA A 111 -3.02 7.40 22.72
C ALA A 111 -2.24 8.02 21.55
N PRO A 112 -1.83 7.24 20.52
CA PRO A 112 -1.17 7.79 19.35
C PRO A 112 -2.05 8.82 18.64
N SER A 113 -1.48 9.95 18.26
CA SER A 113 -2.17 10.94 17.44
C SER A 113 -2.62 10.31 16.10
N PRO A 114 -3.84 10.60 15.60
CA PRO A 114 -4.26 10.12 14.29
C PRO A 114 -3.25 10.54 13.21
N ARG A 115 -2.97 9.65 12.25
CA ARG A 115 -2.02 9.92 11.15
C ARG A 115 -2.39 11.22 10.44
N GLN A 116 -1.37 11.96 10.01
CA GLN A 116 -1.40 13.34 9.49
C GLN A 116 -2.73 13.75 8.81
N PRO A 117 -3.20 15.00 9.02
CA PRO A 117 -4.45 15.47 8.44
C PRO A 117 -4.44 15.28 6.92
N THR A 118 -5.50 14.64 6.40
CA THR A 118 -5.78 14.64 4.96
C THR A 118 -6.03 16.09 4.55
N HIS A 119 -5.07 16.68 3.86
CA HIS A 119 -5.24 18.04 3.35
C HIS A 119 -6.29 17.99 2.23
N ASP A 120 -7.15 19.01 2.15
CA ASP A 120 -7.88 19.22 0.91
C ASP A 120 -6.87 19.47 -0.21
N LEU A 121 -6.91 18.61 -1.22
CA LEU A 121 -5.94 18.61 -2.31
C LEU A 121 -6.08 19.86 -3.19
N VAL A 122 -7.26 20.50 -3.22
CA VAL A 122 -7.51 21.68 -4.06
C VAL A 122 -6.70 22.89 -3.59
N PRO A 123 -6.75 23.32 -2.31
CA PRO A 123 -5.86 24.35 -1.76
C PRO A 123 -4.38 24.01 -1.90
N VAL A 124 -4.00 22.74 -1.72
CA VAL A 124 -2.61 22.29 -1.85
C VAL A 124 -2.10 22.48 -3.27
N VAL A 125 -2.87 22.05 -4.28
CA VAL A 125 -2.51 22.22 -5.69
C VAL A 125 -2.50 23.69 -6.11
N ALA A 126 -3.45 24.50 -5.64
CA ALA A 126 -3.45 25.94 -5.89
C ALA A 126 -2.23 26.64 -5.30
N ALA A 127 -1.85 26.29 -4.06
CA ALA A 127 -0.67 26.82 -3.41
C ALA A 127 0.63 26.38 -4.11
N LEU A 128 0.70 25.13 -4.58
CA LEU A 128 1.82 24.63 -5.39
C LEU A 128 1.90 25.34 -6.75
N ALA A 129 0.78 25.58 -7.43
CA ALA A 129 0.75 26.32 -8.70
C ALA A 129 1.19 27.78 -8.50
N ALA A 130 0.78 28.43 -7.40
CA ALA A 130 1.23 29.77 -7.05
C ALA A 130 2.72 29.82 -6.66
N LEU A 131 3.25 28.74 -6.05
CA LEU A 131 4.68 28.59 -5.79
C LEU A 131 5.47 28.40 -7.10
N ALA A 132 4.94 27.61 -8.02
CA ALA A 132 5.52 27.40 -9.35
C ALA A 132 5.55 28.69 -10.17
N GLY A 133 4.46 29.46 -10.21
CA GLY A 133 4.44 30.77 -10.88
C GLY A 133 5.46 31.75 -10.32
N ARG A 134 5.62 31.81 -8.98
CA ARG A 134 6.67 32.62 -8.33
C ARG A 134 8.09 32.13 -8.61
N ALA A 135 8.26 30.85 -8.97
CA ALA A 135 9.52 30.26 -9.41
C ALA A 135 9.71 30.36 -10.94
N GLY A 136 8.88 31.14 -11.64
CA GLY A 136 8.97 31.35 -13.08
C GLY A 136 8.51 30.16 -13.93
N LEU A 137 7.79 29.19 -13.34
CA LEU A 137 7.24 28.05 -14.08
C LEU A 137 5.84 28.35 -14.62
N THR A 138 5.69 28.28 -15.93
CA THR A 138 4.41 28.33 -16.62
C THR A 138 3.83 26.92 -16.73
N VAL A 139 2.81 26.62 -15.92
CA VAL A 139 2.16 25.31 -15.89
C VAL A 139 0.91 25.31 -16.78
N LYS A 140 0.81 24.38 -17.73
CA LYS A 140 -0.37 24.19 -18.58
C LYS A 140 -0.87 22.76 -18.54
N LEU A 141 -2.18 22.56 -18.48
CA LEU A 141 -2.79 21.25 -18.67
C LEU A 141 -3.05 21.01 -20.16
N ARG A 142 -2.59 19.88 -20.70
CA ARG A 142 -2.74 19.51 -22.12
C ARG A 142 -3.41 18.16 -22.32
N GLN A 143 -4.36 18.10 -23.25
CA GLN A 143 -4.93 16.83 -23.69
C GLN A 143 -4.00 16.13 -24.68
N GLY A 144 -3.94 14.80 -24.63
CA GLY A 144 -3.17 13.99 -25.59
C GLY A 144 -1.65 14.02 -25.39
N LEU A 145 -1.15 14.46 -24.22
CA LEU A 145 0.28 14.37 -23.89
C LEU A 145 0.68 12.88 -23.75
N PRO A 146 1.75 12.41 -24.43
CA PRO A 146 2.18 11.01 -24.37
C PRO A 146 2.78 10.60 -23.02
N ALA A 147 3.33 11.55 -22.27
CA ALA A 147 3.86 11.37 -20.92
C ALA A 147 2.99 12.11 -19.89
N ALA A 148 3.11 11.76 -18.61
CA ALA A 148 2.40 12.43 -17.53
C ALA A 148 2.78 13.94 -17.41
N ALA A 149 4.04 14.26 -17.68
CA ALA A 149 4.57 15.62 -17.68
C ALA A 149 5.61 15.78 -18.79
N HIS A 150 5.63 16.95 -19.41
CA HIS A 150 6.67 17.38 -20.33
C HIS A 150 7.14 18.78 -19.92
N ALA A 151 8.42 18.91 -19.62
CA ALA A 151 9.03 20.18 -19.23
C ALA A 151 10.00 20.64 -20.32
N ASP A 152 9.92 21.92 -20.68
CA ASP A 152 10.80 22.60 -21.61
C ASP A 152 11.11 24.00 -21.06
N GLY A 153 12.32 24.20 -20.53
CA GLY A 153 12.74 25.44 -19.90
C GLY A 153 11.80 25.92 -18.77
N ASP A 154 11.19 27.08 -18.96
CA ASP A 154 10.21 27.72 -18.07
C ASP A 154 8.79 27.16 -18.18
N ARG A 155 8.58 26.16 -19.02
CA ARG A 155 7.27 25.62 -19.31
C ARG A 155 7.13 24.18 -18.82
N LEU A 156 6.01 23.92 -18.16
CA LEU A 156 5.60 22.59 -17.72
C LEU A 156 4.21 22.28 -18.27
N ASP A 157 4.16 21.40 -19.27
CA ASP A 157 2.91 20.84 -19.77
C ASP A 157 2.60 19.54 -18.98
N LEU A 158 1.48 19.51 -18.25
CA LEU A 158 1.01 18.32 -17.52
C LEU A 158 -0.18 17.72 -18.26
N ALA A 159 -0.27 16.39 -18.28
CA ALA A 159 -1.38 15.72 -18.94
C ALA A 159 -2.71 16.01 -18.20
N ALA A 160 -3.71 16.49 -18.95
CA ALA A 160 -4.99 16.96 -18.40
C ALA A 160 -5.86 15.83 -17.81
N ASN A 161 -5.53 14.56 -18.07
CA ASN A 161 -6.20 13.38 -17.55
C ASN A 161 -5.60 12.85 -16.24
N LEU A 162 -4.56 13.47 -15.70
CA LEU A 162 -3.98 13.04 -14.43
C LEU A 162 -4.92 13.31 -13.25
N PRO A 163 -4.97 12.41 -12.25
CA PRO A 163 -5.56 12.71 -10.95
C PRO A 163 -4.91 13.95 -10.33
N ILE A 164 -5.68 14.76 -9.59
CA ILE A 164 -5.20 15.99 -8.93
C ILE A 164 -3.97 15.71 -8.04
N SER A 165 -3.97 14.59 -7.33
CA SER A 165 -2.85 14.14 -6.50
C SER A 165 -1.58 13.82 -7.31
N ALA A 166 -1.72 13.27 -8.52
CA ALA A 166 -0.61 12.97 -9.43
C ALA A 166 -0.10 14.25 -10.13
N THR A 167 -1.01 15.14 -10.55
CA THR A 167 -0.65 16.48 -11.04
C THR A 167 0.18 17.23 -9.99
N ALA A 168 -0.22 17.17 -8.71
CA ALA A 168 0.52 17.75 -7.60
C ALA A 168 1.92 17.14 -7.45
N GLY A 169 2.04 15.80 -7.53
CA GLY A 169 3.33 15.10 -7.45
C GLY A 169 4.32 15.53 -8.53
N HIS A 170 3.88 15.59 -9.79
CA HIS A 170 4.72 16.08 -10.89
C HIS A 170 5.08 17.56 -10.74
N LEU A 171 4.13 18.40 -10.31
CA LEU A 171 4.39 19.82 -10.06
C LEU A 171 5.44 20.02 -8.97
N VAL A 172 5.36 19.25 -7.87
CA VAL A 172 6.37 19.27 -6.79
C VAL A 172 7.72 18.83 -7.31
N HIS A 173 7.79 17.76 -8.12
CA HIS A 173 9.05 17.28 -8.69
C HIS A 173 9.75 18.37 -9.52
N HIS A 174 9.04 19.03 -10.43
CA HIS A 174 9.63 20.09 -11.26
C HIS A 174 9.94 21.36 -10.47
N LEU A 175 9.12 21.70 -9.48
CA LEU A 175 9.43 22.79 -8.56
C LEU A 175 10.72 22.49 -7.76
N ALA A 176 10.90 21.25 -7.29
CA ALA A 176 12.11 20.82 -6.61
C ALA A 176 13.34 20.88 -7.54
N GLN A 177 13.22 20.44 -8.81
CA GLN A 177 14.31 20.57 -9.79
C GLN A 177 14.77 22.02 -9.99
N ARG A 178 13.88 23.00 -9.84
CA ARG A 178 14.22 24.43 -9.91
C ARG A 178 14.86 24.99 -8.66
N MET A 179 14.44 24.49 -7.50
CA MET A 179 14.95 24.94 -6.22
C MET A 179 16.33 24.36 -5.92
N LEU A 180 16.62 23.17 -6.46
CA LEU A 180 17.87 22.47 -6.25
C LEU A 180 18.96 22.97 -7.22
N PRO A 181 20.23 23.05 -6.76
CA PRO A 181 21.33 23.52 -7.58
C PRO A 181 21.56 22.63 -8.80
N PRO A 182 22.12 23.19 -9.89
CA PRO A 182 22.41 22.40 -11.04
C PRO A 182 23.51 21.37 -10.80
N GLY A 183 23.24 20.11 -11.10
CA GLY A 183 24.22 19.05 -10.99
C GLY A 183 23.66 17.66 -11.31
N PRO A 184 24.54 16.65 -11.38
CA PRO A 184 24.17 15.27 -11.72
C PRO A 184 23.23 14.62 -10.70
N ALA A 185 23.24 15.06 -9.44
CA ALA A 185 22.37 14.55 -8.38
C ALA A 185 20.94 15.14 -8.43
N ARG A 186 20.73 16.23 -9.18
CA ARG A 186 19.51 17.06 -9.10
C ARG A 186 18.24 16.27 -9.35
N HIS A 187 18.28 15.31 -10.29
CA HIS A 187 17.13 14.50 -10.63
C HIS A 187 16.71 13.59 -9.47
N VAL A 188 17.67 12.89 -8.86
CA VAL A 188 17.47 12.05 -7.67
C VAL A 188 16.97 12.88 -6.50
N GLN A 189 17.59 14.05 -6.27
CA GLN A 189 17.21 14.96 -5.20
C GLN A 189 15.79 15.49 -5.38
N ALA A 190 15.39 15.86 -6.60
CA ALA A 190 14.05 16.34 -6.88
C ALA A 190 12.99 15.24 -6.74
N ALA A 191 13.31 14.01 -7.14
CA ALA A 191 12.42 12.86 -6.97
C ALA A 191 12.24 12.49 -5.48
N GLY A 192 13.33 12.45 -4.70
CA GLY A 192 13.27 12.22 -3.25
C GLY A 192 12.51 13.33 -2.51
N THR A 193 12.71 14.59 -2.91
CA THR A 193 11.97 15.74 -2.35
C THR A 193 10.46 15.60 -2.61
N ALA A 194 10.09 15.26 -3.85
CA ALA A 194 8.68 15.06 -4.21
C ALA A 194 8.05 13.89 -3.47
N GLN A 195 8.81 12.82 -3.25
CA GLN A 195 8.41 11.66 -2.47
C GLN A 195 8.13 11.99 -0.99
N ILE A 196 8.92 12.87 -0.36
CA ILE A 196 8.68 13.31 1.02
C ILE A 196 7.44 14.22 1.08
N ILE A 197 7.32 15.20 0.18
CA ILE A 197 6.17 16.11 0.13
C ILE A 197 4.87 15.35 -0.15
N ALA A 198 4.90 14.37 -1.05
CA ALA A 198 3.74 13.55 -1.37
C ALA A 198 3.20 12.83 -0.13
N ARG A 199 4.09 12.27 0.70
CA ARG A 199 3.72 11.64 1.97
C ARG A 199 3.17 12.65 2.98
N ARG A 200 3.77 13.84 3.09
CA ARG A 200 3.35 14.89 4.05
C ARG A 200 1.98 15.50 3.76
N PHE A 201 1.59 15.55 2.49
CA PHE A 201 0.36 16.23 2.04
C PHE A 201 -0.66 15.28 1.39
N GLY A 202 -0.42 13.96 1.41
CA GLY A 202 -1.33 12.96 0.84
C GLY A 202 -1.42 12.97 -0.69
N LEU A 203 -0.32 13.27 -1.38
CA LEU A 203 -0.24 13.32 -2.84
C LEU A 203 0.25 11.97 -3.40
N GLN A 204 0.05 11.77 -4.70
CA GLN A 204 0.67 10.66 -5.42
C GLN A 204 2.09 11.09 -5.83
N PRO A 205 3.15 10.31 -5.54
CA PRO A 205 4.50 10.65 -5.97
C PRO A 205 4.62 10.65 -7.50
N PRO A 206 5.56 11.42 -8.06
CA PRO A 206 5.79 11.45 -9.51
C PRO A 206 6.27 10.08 -10.00
N ASP A 207 5.88 9.71 -11.22
CA ASP A 207 6.34 8.48 -11.88
C ASP A 207 7.78 8.63 -12.40
N VAL A 208 8.74 8.57 -11.48
CA VAL A 208 10.17 8.71 -11.76
C VAL A 208 10.90 7.49 -11.22
N ALA A 209 11.35 6.63 -12.13
CA ALA A 209 12.19 5.49 -11.80
C ALA A 209 13.58 5.98 -11.38
N LEU A 210 13.95 5.76 -10.12
CA LEU A 210 15.29 6.04 -9.62
C LEU A 210 16.13 4.76 -9.61
N PRO A 211 17.37 4.80 -10.13
CA PRO A 211 18.31 3.70 -9.94
C PRO A 211 18.64 3.51 -8.45
N GLU A 212 19.14 2.34 -8.10
CA GLU A 212 19.57 2.01 -6.74
C GLU A 212 20.56 3.06 -6.19
N PRO A 213 20.44 3.48 -4.92
CA PRO A 213 21.28 4.50 -4.31
C PRO A 213 22.78 4.37 -4.57
N ARG A 214 23.29 3.15 -4.42
CA ARG A 214 24.68 2.79 -4.70
C ARG A 214 25.13 3.22 -6.11
N ARG A 215 24.32 2.96 -7.14
CA ARG A 215 24.71 3.15 -8.55
C ARG A 215 24.89 4.63 -8.92
N TRP A 216 23.97 5.49 -8.51
CA TRP A 216 24.14 6.92 -8.79
C TRP A 216 25.18 7.54 -7.86
N ALA A 217 25.34 7.05 -6.63
CA ALA A 217 26.36 7.57 -5.72
C ALA A 217 27.79 7.31 -6.21
N GLU A 218 28.05 6.12 -6.77
CA GLU A 218 29.33 5.79 -7.40
C GLU A 218 29.63 6.68 -8.61
N THR A 219 28.59 7.16 -9.30
CA THR A 219 28.74 8.11 -10.40
C THR A 219 29.02 9.54 -9.90
N LEU A 220 28.39 9.93 -8.78
CA LEU A 220 28.53 11.27 -8.19
C LEU A 220 29.85 11.46 -7.47
N HIS A 221 30.29 10.46 -6.70
CA HIS A 221 31.52 10.52 -5.91
C HIS A 221 32.17 9.13 -5.80
N PRO A 222 32.90 8.67 -6.84
CA PRO A 222 33.48 7.33 -6.88
C PRO A 222 34.37 6.99 -5.68
N ALA A 223 35.09 7.98 -5.13
CA ALA A 223 36.00 7.79 -4.00
C ALA A 223 35.29 7.72 -2.63
N ALA A 224 34.00 8.07 -2.54
CA ALA A 224 33.24 8.12 -1.28
C ALA A 224 31.72 8.06 -1.57
N PRO A 225 31.22 6.95 -2.15
CA PRO A 225 29.82 6.84 -2.54
C PRO A 225 28.88 6.98 -1.34
N ASP A 226 29.25 6.45 -0.17
CA ASP A 226 28.44 6.57 1.05
C ASP A 226 28.23 8.03 1.46
N GLN A 227 29.26 8.88 1.31
CA GLN A 227 29.16 10.31 1.57
C GLN A 227 28.22 10.99 0.56
N ALA A 228 28.30 10.62 -0.73
CA ALA A 228 27.38 11.15 -1.74
C ALA A 228 25.92 10.76 -1.47
N VAL A 229 25.66 9.56 -0.95
CA VAL A 229 24.30 9.16 -0.55
C VAL A 229 23.80 10.02 0.62
N VAL A 230 24.65 10.26 1.64
CA VAL A 230 24.31 11.10 2.80
C VAL A 230 24.09 12.56 2.40
N ASP A 231 24.94 13.12 1.55
CA ASP A 231 24.81 14.50 1.07
C ASP A 231 23.53 14.67 0.23
N CYS A 232 23.21 13.66 -0.60
CA CYS A 232 21.97 13.62 -1.36
C CYS A 232 20.74 13.56 -0.43
N ALA A 233 20.77 12.70 0.59
CA ALA A 233 19.73 12.61 1.62
C ALA A 233 19.54 13.93 2.36
N ALA A 234 20.63 14.58 2.78
CA ALA A 234 20.59 15.87 3.45
C ALA A 234 19.98 16.98 2.57
N ALA A 235 20.37 17.03 1.30
CA ALA A 235 19.81 17.98 0.33
C ALA A 235 18.31 17.74 0.10
N ILE A 236 17.87 16.48 0.01
CA ILE A 236 16.47 16.10 -0.13
C ILE A 236 15.64 16.54 1.07
N ILE A 237 16.10 16.23 2.30
CA ILE A 237 15.39 16.57 3.54
C ILE A 237 15.27 18.10 3.66
N SER A 238 16.37 18.82 3.44
CA SER A 238 16.41 20.28 3.49
C SER A 238 15.47 20.91 2.46
N ALA A 239 15.50 20.45 1.20
CA ALA A 239 14.61 20.95 0.16
C ALA A 239 13.13 20.65 0.47
N ALA A 240 12.83 19.45 1.00
CA ALA A 240 11.48 19.08 1.39
C ALA A 240 10.96 19.92 2.57
N ASP A 241 11.80 20.19 3.56
CA ASP A 241 11.44 21.04 4.71
C ASP A 241 11.19 22.49 4.28
N HIS A 242 12.08 23.04 3.44
CA HIS A 242 11.91 24.38 2.90
C HIS A 242 10.62 24.49 2.07
N LEU A 243 10.33 23.51 1.20
CA LEU A 243 9.11 23.50 0.41
C LEU A 243 7.86 23.28 1.28
N THR A 244 7.94 22.44 2.32
CA THR A 244 6.86 22.25 3.30
C THR A 244 6.51 23.54 4.02
N GLY A 245 7.51 24.30 4.48
CA GLY A 245 7.31 25.61 5.11
C GLY A 245 6.65 26.61 4.15
N ARG A 246 7.13 26.70 2.91
CA ARG A 246 6.56 27.57 1.87
C ARG A 246 5.11 27.19 1.52
N LEU A 247 4.81 25.89 1.44
CA LEU A 247 3.48 25.39 1.14
C LEU A 247 2.50 25.65 2.29
N ARG A 248 2.89 25.35 3.54
CA ARG A 248 2.08 25.70 4.73
C ARG A 248 1.82 27.20 4.82
N HIS A 249 2.84 28.03 4.59
CA HIS A 249 2.66 29.49 4.61
C HIS A 249 1.72 29.97 3.49
N ALA A 250 1.81 29.38 2.29
CA ALA A 250 0.89 29.69 1.19
C ALA A 250 -0.56 29.27 1.51
N LEU A 251 -0.75 28.10 2.12
CA LEU A 251 -2.05 27.61 2.57
C LEU A 251 -2.65 28.50 3.67
N HIS A 252 -1.86 28.90 4.66
CA HIS A 252 -2.31 29.82 5.71
C HIS A 252 -2.70 31.20 5.17
N ARG A 253 -1.92 31.75 4.22
CA ARG A 253 -2.28 33.02 3.58
C ARG A 253 -3.58 32.93 2.78
N ALA A 254 -3.76 31.84 2.02
CA ALA A 254 -4.99 31.61 1.27
C ALA A 254 -6.22 31.51 2.20
N ALA A 255 -6.06 30.89 3.37
CA ALA A 255 -7.10 30.84 4.40
C ALA A 255 -7.36 32.20 5.05
N ALA A 256 -6.34 33.03 5.28
CA ALA A 256 -6.46 34.36 5.89
C ALA A 256 -7.05 35.43 4.95
N THR A 257 -6.96 35.24 3.63
CA THR A 257 -7.57 36.13 2.62
C THR A 257 -9.03 35.77 2.30
N ALA A 258 -9.59 34.73 2.91
CA ALA A 258 -11.01 34.40 2.79
C ALA A 258 -11.84 35.42 3.60
N PRO A 259 -12.83 36.11 3.02
CA PRO A 259 -13.61 37.10 3.76
C PRO A 259 -14.44 36.44 4.87
N THR A 260 -14.35 36.99 6.08
CA THR A 260 -15.15 36.61 7.25
C THR A 260 -16.64 36.89 6.98
N PRO A 261 -17.57 35.95 7.23
CA PRO A 261 -18.98 36.22 6.99
C PRO A 261 -19.55 37.13 8.10
N SER A 262 -19.90 38.35 7.74
CA SER A 262 -20.83 39.21 8.48
C SER A 262 -22.29 38.82 8.17
N GLY A 263 -23.17 39.02 9.16
CA GLY A 263 -24.53 38.47 9.25
C GLY A 263 -25.57 38.88 8.18
N PRO A 264 -26.84 38.50 8.37
CA PRO A 264 -27.76 38.17 7.27
C PRO A 264 -28.54 39.40 6.75
N ALA A 265 -28.61 39.55 5.42
CA ALA A 265 -29.63 40.36 4.74
C ALA A 265 -29.83 39.91 3.26
N ARG A 266 -31.05 40.17 2.76
CA ARG A 266 -31.77 39.57 1.62
C ARG A 266 -31.34 40.05 0.21
N ILE A 267 -31.28 39.09 -0.76
CA ILE A 267 -31.90 38.98 -2.14
C ILE A 267 -31.97 40.26 -3.04
N PRO A 268 -31.79 40.29 -4.42
CA PRO A 268 -31.85 39.22 -5.46
C PRO A 268 -30.81 39.22 -6.64
N ALA A 269 -30.71 38.03 -7.26
CA ALA A 269 -30.52 37.63 -8.68
C ALA A 269 -29.70 38.47 -9.70
N GLN A 270 -28.57 37.93 -10.22
CA GLN A 270 -28.48 37.18 -11.50
C GLN A 270 -27.03 36.81 -11.92
N ARG A 271 -26.82 35.49 -12.13
CA ARG A 271 -26.01 34.72 -13.13
C ARG A 271 -24.52 35.02 -13.41
N ARG A 272 -23.65 34.07 -13.01
CA ARG A 272 -22.84 33.17 -13.89
C ARG A 272 -22.17 32.06 -13.06
N PRO A 273 -21.71 30.94 -13.66
CA PRO A 273 -22.10 29.58 -13.28
C PRO A 273 -21.11 28.89 -12.33
N ASP A 274 -21.64 28.29 -11.27
CA ASP A 274 -20.88 27.54 -10.29
C ASP A 274 -20.44 26.17 -10.82
N ARG A 275 -19.13 25.91 -10.69
CA ARG A 275 -18.58 24.57 -10.56
C ARG A 275 -19.25 23.91 -9.36
N ALA A 276 -20.10 22.92 -9.60
CA ALA A 276 -20.72 22.11 -8.56
C ALA A 276 -19.65 21.57 -7.60
N ALA A 277 -19.63 22.17 -6.40
CA ALA A 277 -18.83 21.77 -5.28
C ALA A 277 -19.16 20.32 -4.89
N ALA A 278 -18.12 19.56 -4.57
CA ALA A 278 -18.26 18.37 -3.77
C ALA A 278 -18.80 18.81 -2.41
N VAL A 279 -20.11 18.66 -2.22
CA VAL A 279 -20.72 18.69 -0.89
C VAL A 279 -20.17 17.46 -0.17
N THR A 280 -19.19 17.64 0.71
CA THR A 280 -19.07 16.81 1.90
C THR A 280 -20.31 17.09 2.73
N PRO A 281 -21.27 16.16 2.82
CA PRO A 281 -22.32 16.27 3.80
C PRO A 281 -21.64 16.05 5.16
N ASP A 282 -21.93 16.91 6.12
CA ASP A 282 -21.72 16.59 7.52
C ASP A 282 -22.14 15.14 7.76
N ALA A 283 -21.31 14.39 8.49
CA ALA A 283 -21.65 13.07 8.99
C ALA A 283 -22.73 13.17 10.07
N GLN A 284 -23.92 13.65 9.71
CA GLN A 284 -25.14 13.07 10.25
C GLN A 284 -25.12 11.62 9.79
N THR A 285 -25.08 10.70 10.74
CA THR A 285 -24.98 9.25 10.56
C THR A 285 -25.91 8.80 9.44
N ALA A 286 -25.38 8.61 8.23
CA ALA A 286 -26.15 8.04 7.12
C ALA A 286 -26.68 6.70 7.62
N ASP A 287 -27.99 6.52 7.59
CA ASP A 287 -28.62 5.31 8.09
C ASP A 287 -28.08 4.11 7.30
N ARG A 288 -27.18 3.36 7.94
CA ARG A 288 -26.52 2.19 7.33
C ARG A 288 -27.57 1.20 6.83
N THR A 289 -28.68 1.07 7.56
CA THR A 289 -29.81 0.21 7.19
C THR A 289 -30.39 0.61 5.84
N ALA A 290 -30.59 1.91 5.61
CA ALA A 290 -31.08 2.42 4.32
C ALA A 290 -30.08 2.18 3.19
N LEU A 291 -28.76 2.30 3.45
CA LEU A 291 -27.73 2.00 2.45
C LEU A 291 -27.71 0.53 2.06
N TYR A 292 -27.76 -0.37 3.04
CA TYR A 292 -27.81 -1.81 2.81
C TYR A 292 -29.10 -2.22 2.08
N ALA A 293 -30.24 -1.64 2.45
CA ALA A 293 -31.51 -1.88 1.75
C ALA A 293 -31.46 -1.41 0.28
N ALA A 294 -30.87 -0.25 0.01
CA ALA A 294 -30.70 0.25 -1.35
C ALA A 294 -29.77 -0.65 -2.18
N ASN A 295 -28.67 -1.11 -1.60
CA ASN A 295 -27.76 -2.06 -2.25
C ASN A 295 -28.42 -3.42 -2.50
N ALA A 296 -29.22 -3.94 -1.56
CA ALA A 296 -29.97 -5.18 -1.75
C ALA A 296 -30.98 -5.05 -2.90
N ALA A 297 -31.73 -3.94 -2.96
CA ALA A 297 -32.64 -3.66 -4.08
C ALA A 297 -31.90 -3.52 -5.42
N ALA A 298 -30.71 -2.88 -5.42
CA ALA A 298 -29.88 -2.77 -6.61
C ALA A 298 -29.34 -4.14 -7.08
N ALA A 299 -28.94 -5.00 -6.15
CA ALA A 299 -28.50 -6.36 -6.48
C ALA A 299 -29.64 -7.16 -7.12
N ALA A 300 -30.84 -7.15 -6.53
CA ALA A 300 -32.01 -7.80 -7.09
C ALA A 300 -32.34 -7.28 -8.50
N PHE A 301 -32.24 -5.96 -8.71
CA PHE A 301 -32.38 -5.36 -10.03
C PHE A 301 -31.32 -5.91 -11.01
N PHE A 302 -30.04 -5.91 -10.64
CA PHE A 302 -28.99 -6.41 -11.53
C PHE A 302 -29.13 -7.90 -11.84
N THR A 303 -29.45 -8.74 -10.86
CA THR A 303 -29.67 -10.18 -11.06
C THR A 303 -30.82 -10.42 -12.03
N ALA A 304 -31.93 -9.69 -11.91
CA ALA A 304 -33.04 -9.78 -12.85
C ALA A 304 -32.67 -9.43 -14.31
N HIS A 305 -31.60 -8.65 -14.53
CA HIS A 305 -31.11 -8.29 -15.86
C HIS A 305 -30.07 -9.26 -16.44
N LEU A 306 -29.50 -10.14 -15.62
CA LEU A 306 -28.45 -11.07 -16.05
C LEU A 306 -28.92 -12.03 -17.16
N PRO A 307 -30.09 -12.71 -17.06
CA PRO A 307 -30.53 -13.69 -18.08
C PRO A 307 -30.71 -13.08 -19.48
N ALA A 308 -31.09 -11.81 -19.56
CA ALA A 308 -31.29 -11.11 -20.83
C ALA A 308 -29.96 -10.69 -21.52
N SER A 309 -28.83 -10.72 -20.80
CA SER A 309 -27.57 -10.20 -21.28
C SER A 309 -26.72 -11.27 -22.01
N ARG A 310 -26.81 -11.27 -23.34
CA ARG A 310 -25.95 -12.13 -24.18
C ARG A 310 -24.47 -11.87 -23.97
N ALA A 311 -24.07 -10.63 -23.73
CA ALA A 311 -22.69 -10.25 -23.49
C ALA A 311 -22.15 -10.84 -22.17
N ALA A 312 -22.97 -10.80 -21.10
CA ALA A 312 -22.61 -11.42 -19.83
C ALA A 312 -22.49 -12.95 -19.97
N ALA A 313 -23.47 -13.59 -20.60
CA ALA A 313 -23.45 -15.04 -20.84
C ALA A 313 -22.24 -15.47 -21.70
N ALA A 314 -21.87 -14.69 -22.72
CA ALA A 314 -20.67 -14.94 -23.51
C ALA A 314 -19.40 -14.79 -22.66
N TYR A 315 -19.30 -13.73 -21.85
CA TYR A 315 -18.16 -13.51 -20.96
C TYR A 315 -17.99 -14.64 -19.94
N LEU A 316 -19.05 -15.00 -19.21
CA LEU A 316 -19.01 -16.06 -18.19
C LEU A 316 -18.60 -17.41 -18.79
N ARG A 317 -19.15 -17.78 -19.96
CA ARG A 317 -18.73 -19.00 -20.68
C ARG A 317 -17.28 -18.95 -21.11
N SER A 318 -16.83 -17.83 -21.65
CA SER A 318 -15.43 -17.67 -22.09
C SER A 318 -14.41 -17.81 -20.94
N ARG A 319 -14.88 -17.67 -19.69
CA ARG A 319 -14.08 -17.79 -18.47
C ARG A 319 -14.34 -19.09 -17.70
N GLY A 320 -15.13 -20.02 -18.25
CA GLY A 320 -15.44 -21.30 -17.60
C GLY A 320 -16.35 -21.19 -16.37
N ILE A 321 -16.96 -20.03 -16.11
CA ILE A 321 -17.72 -19.74 -14.88
C ILE A 321 -19.22 -19.53 -15.15
N ALA A 322 -19.77 -20.17 -16.19
CA ALA A 322 -21.17 -19.99 -16.59
C ALA A 322 -22.17 -20.35 -15.47
N THR A 323 -21.85 -21.38 -14.68
CA THR A 323 -22.65 -21.84 -13.53
C THR A 323 -22.70 -20.84 -12.37
N ALA A 324 -21.77 -19.88 -12.33
CA ALA A 324 -21.81 -18.82 -11.31
C ALA A 324 -22.93 -17.80 -11.54
N ALA A 325 -23.60 -17.85 -12.69
CA ALA A 325 -24.82 -17.09 -12.93
C ALA A 325 -26.01 -17.64 -12.12
N ASP A 326 -25.94 -18.89 -11.66
CA ASP A 326 -27.01 -19.53 -10.91
C ASP A 326 -26.95 -19.10 -9.44
N ASP A 327 -28.11 -18.80 -8.86
CA ASP A 327 -28.21 -18.28 -7.48
C ASP A 327 -27.69 -19.28 -6.43
N GLU A 328 -27.69 -20.58 -6.75
CA GLU A 328 -27.25 -21.67 -5.87
C GLU A 328 -25.78 -21.54 -5.45
N GLY A 329 -24.94 -20.91 -6.27
CA GLY A 329 -23.52 -20.68 -5.96
C GLY A 329 -23.26 -19.51 -5.00
N GLY A 330 -24.30 -18.79 -4.57
CA GLY A 330 -24.21 -17.69 -3.59
C GLY A 330 -23.56 -16.39 -4.10
N TRP A 331 -23.07 -16.36 -5.34
CA TRP A 331 -22.35 -15.22 -5.93
C TRP A 331 -23.24 -14.02 -6.26
N GLN A 332 -24.53 -14.25 -6.50
CA GLN A 332 -25.54 -13.20 -6.78
C GLN A 332 -25.08 -12.25 -7.91
N LEU A 333 -24.56 -12.82 -9.00
CA LEU A 333 -24.13 -12.03 -10.14
C LEU A 333 -25.32 -11.28 -10.76
N GLY A 334 -25.03 -10.14 -11.37
CA GLY A 334 -26.05 -9.34 -12.03
C GLY A 334 -25.51 -8.55 -13.22
N VAL A 335 -26.36 -7.84 -13.95
CA VAL A 335 -25.95 -6.95 -15.03
C VAL A 335 -26.53 -5.57 -14.81
N ALA A 336 -25.65 -4.56 -14.84
CA ALA A 336 -26.06 -3.18 -15.02
C ALA A 336 -26.37 -2.97 -16.51
N PRO A 337 -27.65 -2.73 -16.89
CA PRO A 337 -28.02 -2.58 -18.29
C PRO A 337 -27.36 -1.34 -18.93
N PRO A 338 -27.35 -1.24 -20.26
CA PRO A 338 -27.03 0.00 -20.94
C PRO A 338 -28.01 1.11 -20.54
N GLY A 339 -27.60 2.35 -20.71
CA GLY A 339 -28.42 3.53 -20.39
C GLY A 339 -27.95 4.25 -19.14
N GLY A 340 -28.60 5.37 -18.83
CA GLY A 340 -28.12 6.30 -17.81
C GLY A 340 -28.94 6.39 -16.53
N ASP A 341 -30.13 5.78 -16.47
CA ASP A 341 -31.09 6.04 -15.38
C ASP A 341 -32.01 4.86 -15.03
N ALA A 342 -31.74 3.66 -15.54
CA ALA A 342 -32.62 2.50 -15.38
C ALA A 342 -32.67 2.06 -13.91
N LEU A 343 -31.52 1.95 -13.26
CA LEU A 343 -31.42 1.64 -11.84
C LEU A 343 -32.01 2.78 -10.99
N LEU A 344 -31.67 4.04 -11.32
CA LEU A 344 -32.19 5.21 -10.65
C LEU A 344 -33.73 5.24 -10.64
N ARG A 345 -34.37 5.03 -11.79
CA ARG A 345 -35.83 5.00 -11.90
C ARG A 345 -36.42 3.84 -11.09
N HIS A 346 -35.81 2.66 -11.18
CA HIS A 346 -36.25 1.49 -10.42
C HIS A 346 -36.19 1.73 -8.90
N LEU A 347 -35.05 2.22 -8.38
CA LEU A 347 -34.89 2.45 -6.95
C LEU A 347 -35.75 3.62 -6.44
N ARG A 348 -35.97 4.66 -7.24
CA ARG A 348 -36.93 5.72 -6.89
C ARG A 348 -38.36 5.21 -6.81
N ALA A 349 -38.77 4.30 -7.70
CA ALA A 349 -40.09 3.69 -7.64
C ALA A 349 -40.29 2.83 -6.37
N LEU A 350 -39.20 2.28 -5.82
CA LEU A 350 -39.17 1.59 -4.52
C LEU A 350 -39.10 2.54 -3.31
N GLY A 351 -39.11 3.86 -3.53
CA GLY A 351 -39.14 4.86 -2.46
C GLY A 351 -37.77 5.30 -1.93
N PHE A 352 -36.65 4.86 -2.52
CA PHE A 352 -35.33 5.30 -2.09
C PHE A 352 -35.08 6.77 -2.46
N SER A 353 -34.65 7.57 -1.48
CA SER A 353 -34.34 8.98 -1.70
C SER A 353 -33.06 9.16 -2.52
N ALA A 354 -32.99 10.24 -3.28
CA ALA A 354 -31.80 10.63 -4.04
C ALA A 354 -30.52 10.65 -3.17
N ARG A 355 -30.66 11.07 -1.91
CA ARG A 355 -29.57 11.14 -0.93
C ARG A 355 -29.01 9.75 -0.61
N VAL A 356 -29.89 8.80 -0.30
CA VAL A 356 -29.51 7.40 -0.01
C VAL A 356 -28.80 6.78 -1.21
N LEU A 357 -29.29 7.01 -2.43
CA LEU A 357 -28.69 6.44 -3.64
C LEU A 357 -27.28 7.00 -3.93
N LEU A 358 -27.07 8.29 -3.69
CA LEU A 358 -25.76 8.93 -3.78
C LEU A 358 -24.81 8.40 -2.71
N ASP A 359 -25.27 8.32 -1.45
CA ASP A 359 -24.46 7.85 -0.32
C ASP A 359 -24.11 6.36 -0.41
N ALA A 360 -24.97 5.55 -1.04
CA ALA A 360 -24.71 4.14 -1.35
C ALA A 360 -23.74 3.96 -2.53
N GLY A 361 -23.43 5.02 -3.28
CA GLY A 361 -22.57 4.95 -4.46
C GLY A 361 -23.22 4.23 -5.65
N LEU A 362 -24.55 4.22 -5.73
CA LEU A 362 -25.30 3.60 -6.83
C LEU A 362 -25.55 4.56 -8.00
N VAL A 363 -25.60 5.85 -7.71
CA VAL A 363 -25.82 6.93 -8.69
C VAL A 363 -24.82 8.05 -8.50
N ALA A 364 -24.64 8.90 -9.51
CA ALA A 364 -23.82 10.09 -9.47
C ALA A 364 -24.55 11.31 -10.07
N ALA A 365 -24.15 12.51 -9.66
CA ALA A 365 -24.70 13.75 -10.19
C ALA A 365 -24.04 14.14 -11.53
N SER A 366 -24.86 14.43 -12.53
CA SER A 366 -24.44 14.90 -13.85
C SER A 366 -23.95 16.33 -13.78
N ARG A 367 -22.77 16.58 -14.36
CA ARG A 367 -22.23 17.93 -14.57
C ARG A 367 -22.75 18.61 -15.83
N LEU A 368 -23.49 17.88 -16.68
CA LEU A 368 -23.89 18.32 -18.02
C LEU A 368 -25.41 18.58 -18.15
N HIS A 369 -26.23 18.06 -17.24
CA HIS A 369 -27.69 18.11 -17.32
C HIS A 369 -28.29 18.61 -16.00
N ASP A 370 -28.06 19.88 -15.65
CA ASP A 370 -28.65 20.58 -14.49
C ASP A 370 -28.59 19.83 -13.14
N GLY A 371 -27.56 19.00 -12.92
CA GLY A 371 -27.42 18.21 -11.69
C GLY A 371 -28.27 16.93 -11.63
N GLY A 372 -28.86 16.49 -12.75
CA GLY A 372 -29.61 15.24 -12.86
C GLY A 372 -28.77 14.04 -12.43
N LEU A 373 -29.40 13.06 -11.77
CA LEU A 373 -28.72 11.84 -11.33
C LEU A 373 -28.65 10.84 -12.48
N TYR A 374 -27.58 10.04 -12.48
CA TYR A 374 -27.40 8.94 -13.43
C TYR A 374 -26.78 7.72 -12.74
N ASP A 375 -27.06 6.54 -13.29
CA ASP A 375 -26.56 5.25 -12.79
C ASP A 375 -25.04 5.20 -12.86
N LEU A 376 -24.39 4.85 -11.75
CA LEU A 376 -22.93 4.82 -11.70
C LEU A 376 -22.38 3.66 -12.56
N PHE A 377 -23.04 2.51 -12.49
CA PHE A 377 -22.71 1.30 -13.25
C PHE A 377 -23.59 1.20 -14.49
N ARG A 378 -22.96 0.97 -15.65
CA ARG A 378 -23.61 0.85 -16.96
C ARG A 378 -22.82 -0.12 -17.81
N ASP A 379 -23.51 -0.97 -18.58
CA ASP A 379 -22.89 -1.98 -19.45
C ASP A 379 -21.87 -2.87 -18.71
N ARG A 380 -22.21 -3.32 -17.50
CA ARG A 380 -21.29 -4.07 -16.64
C ARG A 380 -21.90 -5.35 -16.08
N LEU A 381 -21.08 -6.40 -16.03
CA LEU A 381 -21.33 -7.56 -15.17
C LEU A 381 -21.00 -7.15 -13.73
N MET A 382 -21.93 -7.38 -12.82
CA MET A 382 -21.92 -6.88 -11.45
C MET A 382 -21.60 -8.01 -10.49
N PHE A 383 -20.61 -7.77 -9.64
CA PHE A 383 -20.15 -8.64 -8.57
C PHE A 383 -20.48 -7.94 -7.24
N PRO A 384 -21.47 -8.40 -6.46
CA PRO A 384 -21.75 -7.83 -5.15
C PRO A 384 -20.60 -8.10 -4.19
N ILE A 385 -20.39 -7.16 -3.27
CA ILE A 385 -19.42 -7.25 -2.18
C ILE A 385 -20.18 -7.16 -0.87
N HIS A 386 -20.00 -8.17 -0.02
CA HIS A 386 -20.73 -8.31 1.22
C HIS A 386 -19.91 -7.83 2.42
N ALA A 387 -20.60 -7.20 3.36
CA ALA A 387 -20.08 -6.97 4.70
C ALA A 387 -20.04 -8.30 5.49
N PRO A 388 -19.37 -8.37 6.65
CA PRO A 388 -19.25 -9.60 7.44
C PRO A 388 -20.60 -10.19 7.90
N ASP A 389 -21.63 -9.36 8.06
CA ASP A 389 -23.01 -9.78 8.36
C ASP A 389 -23.77 -10.33 7.13
N GLY A 390 -23.12 -10.36 5.97
CA GLY A 390 -23.68 -10.82 4.71
C GLY A 390 -24.56 -9.80 4.00
N GLN A 391 -24.65 -8.56 4.48
CA GLN A 391 -25.37 -7.50 3.76
C GLN A 391 -24.52 -6.95 2.61
N ILE A 392 -25.15 -6.54 1.51
CA ILE A 392 -24.43 -6.03 0.34
C ILE A 392 -23.95 -4.61 0.62
N ALA A 393 -22.64 -4.44 0.75
CA ALA A 393 -21.99 -3.17 1.03
C ALA A 393 -21.77 -2.34 -0.25
N GLY A 394 -21.56 -3.00 -1.38
CA GLY A 394 -21.35 -2.36 -2.67
C GLY A 394 -21.08 -3.38 -3.77
N PHE A 395 -20.54 -2.90 -4.88
CA PHE A 395 -20.34 -3.68 -6.10
C PHE A 395 -18.99 -3.41 -6.76
N THR A 396 -18.49 -4.42 -7.44
CA THR A 396 -17.47 -4.36 -8.48
C THR A 396 -18.11 -4.66 -9.82
N GLY A 397 -17.89 -3.84 -10.84
CA GLY A 397 -18.49 -3.98 -12.17
C GLY A 397 -17.46 -4.20 -13.26
N ARG A 398 -17.52 -5.33 -13.98
CA ARG A 398 -16.70 -5.64 -15.16
C ARG A 398 -17.33 -5.07 -16.42
N ASP A 399 -16.58 -4.27 -17.18
CA ASP A 399 -17.06 -3.74 -18.48
C ASP A 399 -17.36 -4.88 -19.45
N LEU A 400 -18.58 -4.87 -19.99
CA LEU A 400 -19.03 -5.76 -21.06
C LEU A 400 -19.03 -5.06 -22.42
N SER A 401 -18.95 -3.73 -22.45
CA SER A 401 -19.02 -2.96 -23.70
C SER A 401 -17.73 -3.01 -24.52
N GLY A 402 -16.59 -3.25 -23.87
CA GLY A 402 -15.24 -3.14 -24.46
C GLY A 402 -14.82 -1.69 -24.77
N ARG A 403 -15.67 -0.71 -24.45
CA ARG A 403 -15.45 0.72 -24.73
C ARG A 403 -14.97 1.48 -23.49
N SER A 404 -15.08 0.89 -22.30
CA SER A 404 -14.65 1.56 -21.08
C SER A 404 -13.13 1.56 -20.93
N ARG A 405 -12.57 2.68 -20.49
CA ARG A 405 -11.14 2.78 -20.13
C ARG A 405 -10.77 1.91 -18.92
N ALA A 406 -11.73 1.57 -18.06
CA ALA A 406 -11.52 0.76 -16.87
C ALA A 406 -12.26 -0.59 -16.99
N LYS A 407 -11.47 -1.67 -17.12
CA LYS A 407 -11.97 -3.05 -17.21
C LYS A 407 -12.85 -3.39 -16.01
N PHE A 408 -12.42 -3.04 -14.80
CA PHE A 408 -13.22 -3.13 -13.58
C PHE A 408 -13.44 -1.73 -12.99
N TYR A 409 -14.59 -1.53 -12.38
CA TYR A 409 -14.96 -0.31 -11.68
C TYR A 409 -15.62 -0.67 -10.35
N ASN A 410 -15.20 -0.06 -9.26
CA ASN A 410 -15.70 -0.39 -7.92
C ASN A 410 -16.59 0.74 -7.42
N THR A 411 -17.49 0.39 -6.50
CA THR A 411 -18.25 1.37 -5.73
C THR A 411 -17.26 2.33 -5.03
N PRO A 412 -17.49 3.65 -5.06
CA PRO A 412 -16.72 4.61 -4.28
C PRO A 412 -16.77 4.29 -2.78
N ALA A 413 -15.89 4.88 -1.97
CA ALA A 413 -15.97 4.69 -0.52
C ALA A 413 -17.31 5.23 0.02
N THR A 414 -18.02 4.40 0.80
CA THR A 414 -19.27 4.76 1.46
C THR A 414 -19.17 4.47 2.96
N ALA A 415 -20.23 4.77 3.72
CA ALA A 415 -20.29 4.38 5.12
C ALA A 415 -20.25 2.84 5.32
N VAL A 416 -20.73 2.07 4.34
CA VAL A 416 -20.82 0.60 4.41
C VAL A 416 -19.76 -0.12 3.57
N PHE A 417 -19.08 0.57 2.65
CA PHE A 417 -18.09 -0.01 1.74
C PHE A 417 -16.72 0.66 1.82
N ARG A 418 -15.70 -0.15 2.16
CA ARG A 418 -14.29 0.22 2.08
C ARG A 418 -13.49 -0.89 1.41
N LYS A 419 -12.94 -0.60 0.23
CA LYS A 419 -12.21 -1.57 -0.61
C LYS A 419 -11.05 -2.27 0.10
N SER A 420 -10.43 -1.61 1.08
CA SER A 420 -9.30 -2.14 1.86
C SER A 420 -9.70 -3.04 3.02
N GLU A 421 -10.99 -3.14 3.34
CA GLU A 421 -11.49 -3.88 4.51
C GLU A 421 -12.33 -5.10 4.09
N LEU A 422 -12.95 -5.06 2.90
CA LEU A 422 -13.82 -6.14 2.42
C LEU A 422 -13.14 -6.96 1.31
N LEU A 423 -13.60 -8.21 1.18
CA LEU A 423 -13.18 -9.15 0.15
C LEU A 423 -14.41 -9.66 -0.60
N HIS A 424 -14.32 -9.75 -1.93
CA HIS A 424 -15.34 -10.44 -2.72
C HIS A 424 -15.34 -11.93 -2.37
N GLY A 425 -16.52 -12.55 -2.35
CA GLY A 425 -16.70 -13.98 -2.09
C GLY A 425 -16.80 -14.37 -0.61
N LEU A 426 -16.18 -13.63 0.31
CA LEU A 426 -16.00 -14.11 1.69
C LEU A 426 -17.30 -14.51 2.41
N ALA A 427 -18.21 -13.57 2.65
CA ALA A 427 -19.44 -13.85 3.41
C ALA A 427 -20.37 -14.90 2.77
N PRO A 428 -20.68 -14.85 1.45
CA PRO A 428 -21.52 -15.88 0.84
C PRO A 428 -20.87 -17.26 0.85
N GLN A 429 -19.56 -17.35 0.58
CA GLN A 429 -18.87 -18.65 0.55
C GLN A 429 -18.71 -19.24 1.96
N LEU A 430 -18.47 -18.42 2.99
CA LEU A 430 -18.51 -18.88 4.38
C LEU A 430 -19.90 -19.37 4.80
N ARG A 431 -20.97 -18.71 4.34
CA ARG A 431 -22.34 -19.17 4.61
C ARG A 431 -22.63 -20.53 3.99
N GLN A 432 -22.08 -20.78 2.80
CA GLN A 432 -22.28 -22.01 2.05
C GLN A 432 -21.40 -23.16 2.55
N HIS A 433 -20.15 -22.88 2.92
CA HIS A 433 -19.13 -23.89 3.20
C HIS A 433 -18.71 -23.98 4.67
N GLY A 434 -19.17 -23.04 5.52
CA GLY A 434 -18.75 -22.95 6.91
C GLY A 434 -17.32 -22.46 7.07
N VAL A 435 -16.69 -22.82 8.20
CA VAL A 435 -15.28 -22.54 8.44
C VAL A 435 -14.43 -23.40 7.48
N PRO A 436 -13.59 -22.79 6.62
CA PRO A 436 -12.88 -23.54 5.60
C PRO A 436 -11.62 -24.20 6.14
N SER A 437 -11.23 -25.33 5.55
CA SER A 437 -9.88 -25.89 5.68
C SER A 437 -8.83 -24.98 5.05
N GLN A 438 -9.20 -24.19 4.04
CA GLN A 438 -8.29 -23.25 3.39
C GLN A 438 -8.98 -22.04 2.78
N PHE A 439 -8.32 -20.89 2.90
CA PHE A 439 -8.64 -19.69 2.13
C PHE A 439 -7.73 -19.60 0.90
N VAL A 440 -8.31 -19.32 -0.27
CA VAL A 440 -7.54 -19.02 -1.50
C VAL A 440 -7.74 -17.56 -1.86
N VAL A 441 -6.67 -16.77 -1.80
CA VAL A 441 -6.68 -15.34 -2.16
C VAL A 441 -6.17 -15.18 -3.58
N VAL A 442 -6.99 -14.57 -4.43
CA VAL A 442 -6.69 -14.29 -5.84
C VAL A 442 -6.82 -12.81 -6.17
N GLU A 443 -6.45 -12.40 -7.39
CA GLU A 443 -6.41 -10.97 -7.77
C GLU A 443 -7.79 -10.35 -8.05
N GLY A 444 -8.71 -11.11 -8.65
CA GLY A 444 -9.95 -10.59 -9.21
C GLY A 444 -11.18 -11.42 -8.89
N PRO A 445 -12.38 -10.82 -8.94
CA PRO A 445 -13.62 -11.53 -8.62
C PRO A 445 -13.92 -12.69 -9.56
N THR A 446 -13.58 -12.57 -10.85
CA THR A 446 -13.71 -13.64 -11.84
C THR A 446 -12.85 -14.85 -11.46
N ASP A 447 -11.62 -14.60 -11.02
CA ASP A 447 -10.68 -15.67 -10.66
C ASP A 447 -11.05 -16.30 -9.32
N ALA A 448 -11.72 -15.56 -8.43
CA ALA A 448 -12.22 -16.11 -7.16
C ALA A 448 -13.29 -17.16 -7.45
N ILE A 449 -14.25 -16.83 -8.31
CA ILE A 449 -15.28 -17.77 -8.75
C ILE A 449 -14.64 -18.99 -9.43
N ALA A 450 -13.70 -18.77 -10.34
CA ALA A 450 -13.04 -19.86 -11.05
C ALA A 450 -12.25 -20.78 -10.09
N ALA A 451 -11.53 -20.21 -9.14
CA ALA A 451 -10.84 -20.95 -8.10
C ALA A 451 -11.83 -21.74 -7.23
N GLN A 452 -12.97 -21.14 -6.83
CA GLN A 452 -14.00 -21.85 -6.05
C GLN A 452 -14.49 -23.09 -6.80
N LEU A 453 -14.74 -22.95 -8.10
CA LEU A 453 -15.19 -24.07 -8.94
C LEU A 453 -14.11 -25.14 -9.12
N ALA A 454 -12.85 -24.75 -9.28
CA ALA A 454 -11.74 -25.70 -9.38
C ALA A 454 -11.57 -26.49 -8.07
N TYR A 455 -11.53 -25.80 -6.92
CA TYR A 455 -11.35 -26.42 -5.61
C TYR A 455 -12.60 -27.14 -5.07
N ALA A 456 -13.77 -26.98 -5.70
CA ALA A 456 -15.02 -27.59 -5.24
C ALA A 456 -14.95 -29.13 -5.16
N GLY A 457 -14.13 -29.77 -6.01
CA GLY A 457 -13.93 -31.22 -6.01
C GLY A 457 -13.38 -31.76 -4.69
N LEU A 458 -12.56 -30.98 -3.99
CA LEU A 458 -11.91 -31.37 -2.72
C LEU A 458 -12.88 -31.51 -1.55
N ALA A 459 -14.10 -30.95 -1.66
CA ALA A 459 -15.11 -31.07 -0.61
C ALA A 459 -15.49 -32.55 -0.36
N ARG A 460 -15.38 -33.41 -1.38
CA ARG A 460 -15.62 -34.86 -1.25
C ARG A 460 -14.58 -35.54 -0.37
N ASP A 461 -13.38 -34.99 -0.31
CA ASP A 461 -12.26 -35.46 0.51
C ASP A 461 -12.19 -34.76 1.88
N GLY A 462 -13.24 -34.00 2.23
CA GLY A 462 -13.35 -33.29 3.50
C GLY A 462 -12.57 -31.98 3.57
N VAL A 463 -12.01 -31.50 2.45
CA VAL A 463 -11.27 -30.23 2.39
C VAL A 463 -12.19 -29.13 1.86
N THR A 464 -12.63 -28.25 2.75
CA THR A 464 -13.49 -27.11 2.40
C THR A 464 -12.63 -25.91 2.02
N THR A 465 -12.96 -25.30 0.88
CA THR A 465 -12.22 -24.15 0.35
C THR A 465 -13.12 -22.94 0.23
N VAL A 466 -12.63 -21.77 0.65
CA VAL A 466 -13.28 -20.48 0.40
C VAL A 466 -12.32 -19.58 -0.35
N THR A 467 -12.72 -19.16 -1.55
CA THR A 467 -11.91 -18.28 -2.39
C THR A 467 -12.38 -16.84 -2.30
N VAL A 468 -11.43 -15.92 -2.34
CA VAL A 468 -11.67 -14.49 -2.11
C VAL A 468 -10.79 -13.62 -2.98
N ALA A 469 -11.26 -12.41 -3.30
CA ALA A 469 -10.48 -11.42 -4.05
C ALA A 469 -10.56 -10.01 -3.43
N PRO A 470 -9.44 -9.27 -3.37
CA PRO A 470 -9.46 -7.83 -3.10
C PRO A 470 -10.24 -7.05 -4.16
N CYS A 471 -10.85 -5.94 -3.76
CA CYS A 471 -11.62 -5.07 -4.65
C CYS A 471 -10.71 -4.09 -5.41
N GLY A 472 -9.83 -4.60 -6.28
CA GLY A 472 -8.92 -3.78 -7.11
C GLY A 472 -7.85 -3.03 -6.31
N THR A 473 -7.34 -3.65 -5.24
CA THR A 473 -6.24 -3.13 -4.40
C THR A 473 -5.26 -4.25 -4.07
N ALA A 474 -4.06 -3.89 -3.64
CA ALA A 474 -3.19 -4.85 -2.97
C ALA A 474 -3.91 -5.42 -1.72
N PHE A 475 -3.62 -6.68 -1.40
CA PHE A 475 -4.10 -7.35 -0.20
C PHE A 475 -3.64 -6.61 1.06
N THR A 476 -4.54 -6.40 2.02
CA THR A 476 -4.29 -5.52 3.18
C THR A 476 -4.27 -6.28 4.50
N ALA A 477 -3.69 -5.65 5.54
CA ALA A 477 -3.72 -6.19 6.89
C ALA A 477 -5.15 -6.34 7.45
N ALA A 478 -6.07 -5.42 7.10
CA ALA A 478 -7.46 -5.52 7.52
C ALA A 478 -8.18 -6.72 6.87
N GLN A 479 -7.87 -7.01 5.61
CA GLN A 479 -8.39 -8.20 4.91
C GLN A 479 -7.80 -9.49 5.49
N LEU A 480 -6.49 -9.52 5.81
CA LEU A 480 -5.87 -10.65 6.49
C LEU A 480 -6.51 -10.90 7.86
N ALA A 481 -6.73 -9.85 8.66
CA ALA A 481 -7.40 -9.96 9.95
C ALA A 481 -8.85 -10.44 9.82
N LEU A 482 -9.55 -9.99 8.77
CA LEU A 482 -10.90 -10.46 8.46
C LEU A 482 -10.91 -11.96 8.13
N LEU A 483 -9.96 -12.46 7.34
CA LEU A 483 -9.82 -13.89 7.08
C LEU A 483 -9.48 -14.66 8.35
N ALA A 484 -8.53 -14.16 9.15
CA ALA A 484 -8.09 -14.81 10.37
C ALA A 484 -9.20 -14.93 11.42
N ALA A 485 -10.12 -13.96 11.47
CA ALA A 485 -11.30 -13.99 12.34
C ALA A 485 -12.34 -15.05 11.93
N ASN A 486 -12.29 -15.55 10.71
CA ASN A 486 -13.19 -16.57 10.16
C ASN A 486 -12.49 -17.91 9.89
N ALA A 487 -11.25 -18.05 10.34
CA ALA A 487 -10.44 -19.26 10.21
C ALA A 487 -10.52 -20.13 11.47
N GLY A 488 -10.41 -21.45 11.28
CA GLY A 488 -10.09 -22.38 12.33
C GLY A 488 -8.57 -22.44 12.57
N PRO A 489 -8.11 -23.10 13.66
CA PRO A 489 -6.69 -23.16 14.03
C PRO A 489 -5.77 -23.71 12.92
N ASP A 490 -6.27 -24.64 12.12
CA ASP A 490 -5.51 -25.32 11.06
C ASP A 490 -5.86 -24.82 9.65
N THR A 491 -6.65 -23.75 9.53
CA THR A 491 -7.04 -23.21 8.22
C THR A 491 -5.81 -22.66 7.51
N SER A 492 -5.51 -23.19 6.32
CA SER A 492 -4.37 -22.74 5.50
C SER A 492 -4.71 -21.50 4.68
N LEU A 493 -3.71 -20.69 4.35
CA LEU A 493 -3.81 -19.53 3.47
C LEU A 493 -3.03 -19.79 2.19
N ILE A 494 -3.74 -19.88 1.06
CA ILE A 494 -3.16 -20.06 -0.27
C ILE A 494 -3.22 -18.74 -1.02
N MET A 495 -2.08 -18.27 -1.50
CA MET A 495 -1.97 -17.09 -2.34
C MET A 495 -1.81 -17.50 -3.80
N SER A 496 -2.77 -17.19 -4.66
CA SER A 496 -2.69 -17.50 -6.09
C SER A 496 -2.72 -16.23 -6.93
N PHE A 497 -1.61 -15.94 -7.58
CA PHE A 497 -1.43 -14.75 -8.42
C PHE A 497 -1.29 -15.13 -9.90
N ASP A 498 -1.50 -14.15 -10.79
CA ASP A 498 -1.35 -14.34 -12.22
C ASP A 498 0.11 -14.73 -12.56
N ALA A 499 0.29 -15.56 -13.58
CA ALA A 499 1.61 -16.04 -14.03
C ALA A 499 2.34 -14.99 -14.89
N ASP A 500 2.33 -13.72 -14.46
CA ASP A 500 2.99 -12.60 -15.13
C ASP A 500 3.77 -11.71 -14.15
N ASP A 501 4.51 -10.72 -14.67
CA ASP A 501 5.29 -9.81 -13.83
C ASP A 501 4.42 -8.98 -12.88
N ALA A 502 3.14 -8.74 -13.20
CA ALA A 502 2.24 -8.00 -12.33
C ALA A 502 1.81 -8.86 -11.13
N GLY A 503 1.47 -10.13 -11.36
CA GLY A 503 1.18 -11.11 -10.33
C GLY A 503 2.40 -11.41 -9.45
N ALA A 504 3.57 -11.52 -10.06
CA ALA A 504 4.85 -11.59 -9.38
C ALA A 504 5.06 -10.41 -8.40
N ARG A 505 4.83 -9.18 -8.84
CA ARG A 505 4.90 -7.99 -7.97
C ARG A 505 3.76 -7.95 -6.94
N ALA A 506 2.60 -8.53 -7.24
CA ALA A 506 1.49 -8.63 -6.30
C ALA A 506 1.82 -9.59 -5.15
N LEU A 507 2.44 -10.72 -5.46
CA LEU A 507 3.01 -11.65 -4.48
C LEU A 507 4.03 -10.96 -3.57
N ASP A 508 5.01 -10.24 -4.13
CA ASP A 508 6.04 -9.55 -3.33
C ASP A 508 5.43 -8.51 -2.37
N ARG A 509 4.33 -7.85 -2.76
CA ARG A 509 3.59 -6.92 -1.90
C ARG A 509 2.75 -7.62 -0.82
N ALA A 510 2.16 -8.77 -1.15
CA ALA A 510 1.31 -9.51 -0.23
C ALA A 510 2.12 -10.37 0.75
N TYR A 511 3.31 -10.82 0.36
CA TYR A 511 4.15 -11.74 1.12
C TYR A 511 4.37 -11.32 2.59
N PRO A 512 4.80 -10.08 2.92
CA PRO A 512 5.06 -9.69 4.31
C PRO A 512 3.83 -9.74 5.20
N LEU A 513 2.63 -9.65 4.61
CA LEU A 513 1.37 -9.81 5.33
C LEU A 513 0.97 -11.29 5.39
N ALA A 514 1.00 -12.01 4.27
CA ALA A 514 0.56 -13.40 4.20
C ALA A 514 1.34 -14.32 5.18
N VAL A 515 2.65 -14.13 5.33
CA VAL A 515 3.46 -14.94 6.29
C VAL A 515 3.17 -14.67 7.76
N THR A 516 2.42 -13.61 8.07
CA THR A 516 1.92 -13.33 9.43
C THR A 516 0.61 -14.04 9.75
N TRP A 517 0.09 -14.84 8.82
CA TRP A 517 -1.06 -15.71 9.05
C TRP A 517 -0.85 -16.54 10.33
N PRO A 518 -1.80 -16.49 11.29
CA PRO A 518 -1.60 -17.09 12.61
C PRO A 518 -2.08 -18.54 12.72
N HIS A 519 -2.69 -19.10 11.66
CA HIS A 519 -3.32 -20.42 11.68
C HIS A 519 -2.46 -21.44 10.92
N GLY A 520 -3.07 -22.30 10.10
CA GLY A 520 -2.38 -23.35 9.34
C GLY A 520 -1.33 -22.85 8.34
N ARG A 521 -1.05 -23.65 7.31
CA ARG A 521 0.08 -23.39 6.39
C ARG A 521 -0.15 -22.15 5.53
N VAL A 522 0.94 -21.54 5.08
CA VAL A 522 0.92 -20.43 4.11
C VAL A 522 1.58 -20.87 2.82
N LEU A 523 0.78 -20.96 1.77
CA LEU A 523 1.15 -21.58 0.50
C LEU A 523 0.97 -20.57 -0.63
N GLY A 524 1.63 -20.80 -1.75
CA GLY A 524 1.36 -20.11 -2.99
C GLY A 524 1.23 -21.10 -4.14
N THR A 525 0.37 -20.75 -5.09
CA THR A 525 0.15 -21.50 -6.32
C THR A 525 -0.02 -20.52 -7.48
N GLY A 526 -0.08 -21.03 -8.70
CA GLY A 526 -0.31 -20.22 -9.89
C GLY A 526 -0.84 -21.06 -11.05
N PRO A 527 -1.53 -20.43 -12.00
CA PRO A 527 -2.10 -21.12 -13.15
C PRO A 527 -1.01 -21.49 -14.16
N ALA A 528 -0.54 -22.75 -14.11
CA ALA A 528 0.51 -23.22 -15.00
C ALA A 528 0.12 -23.05 -16.48
N ALA A 529 1.04 -22.49 -17.29
CA ALA A 529 0.88 -22.24 -18.73
C ALA A 529 -0.34 -21.38 -19.14
N CYS A 530 -1.08 -20.84 -18.18
CA CYS A 530 -2.25 -20.00 -18.40
C CYS A 530 -2.02 -18.63 -17.76
N LYS A 531 -2.76 -17.63 -18.23
CA LYS A 531 -2.62 -16.27 -17.71
C LYS A 531 -3.10 -16.15 -16.26
N ASP A 532 -4.31 -16.65 -16.03
CA ASP A 532 -5.07 -16.53 -14.79
C ASP A 532 -5.86 -17.83 -14.55
N ILE A 533 -6.39 -18.01 -13.33
CA ILE A 533 -7.10 -19.24 -12.95
C ILE A 533 -8.36 -19.45 -13.81
N ALA A 534 -9.07 -18.38 -14.16
CA ALA A 534 -10.26 -18.52 -15.01
C ALA A 534 -9.91 -18.94 -16.44
N ALA A 535 -8.76 -18.54 -16.99
CA ALA A 535 -8.26 -19.07 -18.25
C ALA A 535 -7.88 -20.56 -18.13
N LEU A 536 -7.25 -20.96 -17.02
CA LEU A 536 -6.93 -22.36 -16.74
C LEU A 536 -8.21 -23.20 -16.66
N LEU A 537 -9.19 -22.77 -15.88
CA LEU A 537 -10.48 -23.44 -15.74
C LEU A 537 -11.20 -23.56 -17.08
N ALA A 538 -11.23 -22.50 -17.89
CA ALA A 538 -11.86 -22.50 -19.20
C ALA A 538 -11.18 -23.48 -20.18
N ALA A 539 -9.86 -23.64 -20.08
CA ALA A 539 -9.08 -24.49 -20.98
C ALA A 539 -9.10 -25.97 -20.57
N ARG A 540 -9.05 -26.26 -19.25
CA ARG A 540 -8.82 -27.60 -18.71
C ARG A 540 -10.05 -28.23 -18.06
N GLY A 541 -11.04 -27.43 -17.65
CA GLY A 541 -12.13 -27.88 -16.78
C GLY A 541 -11.70 -27.93 -15.31
N ALA A 542 -12.65 -28.18 -14.40
CA ALA A 542 -12.43 -28.06 -12.95
C ALA A 542 -11.42 -29.05 -12.39
N ASP A 543 -11.57 -30.35 -12.70
CA ASP A 543 -10.73 -31.40 -12.13
C ASP A 543 -9.26 -31.26 -12.55
N GLU A 544 -9.02 -31.01 -13.83
CA GLU A 544 -7.67 -30.83 -14.37
C GLU A 544 -7.04 -29.51 -13.92
N ALA A 545 -7.83 -28.43 -13.84
CA ALA A 545 -7.34 -27.16 -13.28
C ALA A 545 -6.96 -27.31 -11.80
N LEU A 546 -7.72 -28.09 -11.03
CA LEU A 546 -7.39 -28.42 -9.65
C LEU A 546 -6.06 -29.17 -9.55
N LEU A 547 -5.87 -30.22 -10.37
CA LEU A 547 -4.62 -30.97 -10.40
C LEU A 547 -3.43 -30.06 -10.74
N ASP A 548 -3.57 -29.18 -11.73
CA ASP A 548 -2.52 -28.23 -12.11
C ASP A 548 -2.20 -27.25 -10.96
N LEU A 549 -3.23 -26.73 -10.26
CA LEU A 549 -3.05 -25.83 -9.12
C LEU A 549 -2.40 -26.52 -7.91
N LEU A 550 -2.81 -27.76 -7.60
CA LEU A 550 -2.20 -28.55 -6.52
C LEU A 550 -0.76 -28.94 -6.84
N ALA A 551 -0.47 -29.29 -8.08
CA ALA A 551 0.89 -29.60 -8.53
C ALA A 551 1.82 -28.38 -8.47
N ALA A 552 1.28 -27.17 -8.66
CA ALA A 552 2.02 -25.91 -8.55
C ALA A 552 2.10 -25.37 -7.11
N GLU A 553 1.37 -25.95 -6.17
CA GLU A 553 1.28 -25.47 -4.80
C GLU A 553 2.59 -25.70 -4.05
N ARG A 554 3.13 -24.62 -3.46
CA ARG A 554 4.41 -24.63 -2.75
C ARG A 554 4.33 -23.74 -1.52
N PRO A 555 5.15 -23.98 -0.47
CA PRO A 555 5.27 -23.06 0.65
C PRO A 555 5.56 -21.64 0.20
N LEU A 556 4.81 -20.66 0.72
CA LEU A 556 4.98 -19.26 0.35
C LEU A 556 6.39 -18.73 0.71
N PRO A 557 7.00 -19.09 1.86
CA PRO A 557 8.38 -18.73 2.16
C PRO A 557 9.39 -19.26 1.13
N LEU A 558 9.18 -20.47 0.61
CA LEU A 558 10.00 -21.04 -0.45
C LEU A 558 9.90 -20.19 -1.73
N LEU A 559 8.67 -19.89 -2.17
CA LEU A 559 8.44 -19.02 -3.35
C LEU A 559 9.12 -17.66 -3.19
N GLY A 560 9.02 -17.06 -2.00
CA GLY A 560 9.68 -15.81 -1.67
C GLY A 560 11.21 -15.91 -1.75
N ALA A 561 11.79 -16.98 -1.19
CA ALA A 561 13.23 -17.20 -1.20
C ALA A 561 13.78 -17.37 -2.62
N GLU A 562 13.14 -18.21 -3.45
CA GLU A 562 13.54 -18.44 -4.84
C GLU A 562 13.53 -17.14 -5.65
N ARG A 563 12.49 -16.31 -5.48
CA ARG A 563 12.38 -15.00 -6.15
C ARG A 563 13.44 -14.02 -5.67
N ALA A 564 13.70 -13.99 -4.37
CA ALA A 564 14.70 -13.12 -3.78
C ALA A 564 16.11 -13.50 -4.24
N LEU A 565 16.40 -14.81 -4.33
CA LEU A 565 17.64 -15.35 -4.88
C LEU A 565 17.80 -15.00 -6.36
N ALA A 566 16.76 -15.20 -7.18
CA ALA A 566 16.79 -14.82 -8.60
C ALA A 566 17.05 -13.32 -8.80
N THR A 567 16.47 -12.48 -7.93
CA THR A 567 16.71 -11.02 -7.95
C THR A 567 18.10 -10.65 -7.46
N ALA A 568 18.63 -11.37 -6.47
CA ALA A 568 19.97 -11.14 -5.94
C ALA A 568 21.06 -11.62 -6.91
N PHE A 569 20.83 -12.71 -7.63
CA PHE A 569 21.83 -13.35 -8.48
C PHE A 569 21.33 -13.48 -9.93
N PRO A 570 21.03 -12.37 -10.63
CA PRO A 570 20.46 -12.42 -11.97
C PRO A 570 21.43 -13.01 -13.01
N GLU A 571 22.73 -12.93 -12.75
CA GLU A 571 23.80 -13.50 -13.60
C GLU A 571 24.32 -14.85 -13.07
N GLY A 572 23.66 -15.41 -12.06
CA GLY A 572 24.08 -16.64 -11.38
C GLY A 572 24.87 -16.39 -10.09
N PHE A 573 25.07 -17.47 -9.33
CA PHE A 573 25.74 -17.46 -8.04
C PHE A 573 27.15 -18.05 -8.15
N HIS A 574 28.14 -17.33 -7.63
CA HIS A 574 29.54 -17.77 -7.57
C HIS A 574 29.91 -18.18 -6.14
N ALA A 575 29.85 -19.48 -5.84
CA ALA A 575 30.08 -20.04 -4.51
C ALA A 575 31.47 -19.74 -3.93
N ASP A 576 32.47 -19.57 -4.80
CA ASP A 576 33.86 -19.30 -4.40
C ASP A 576 34.06 -17.89 -3.83
N TRP A 577 33.09 -16.99 -4.00
CA TRP A 577 33.19 -15.61 -3.54
C TRP A 577 32.58 -15.48 -2.13
N PRO A 578 33.39 -15.13 -1.11
CA PRO A 578 32.90 -14.98 0.27
C PRO A 578 31.72 -14.00 0.37
N GLU A 579 31.75 -12.89 -0.37
CA GLU A 579 30.70 -11.87 -0.41
C GLU A 579 29.40 -12.43 -1.00
N ALA A 580 29.48 -13.30 -2.01
CA ALA A 580 28.32 -13.95 -2.61
C ALA A 580 27.65 -14.88 -1.60
N ARG A 581 28.43 -15.70 -0.86
CA ARG A 581 27.90 -16.58 0.20
C ARG A 581 27.21 -15.77 1.31
N VAL A 582 27.81 -14.67 1.77
CA VAL A 582 27.20 -13.80 2.78
C VAL A 582 25.90 -13.16 2.27
N ARG A 583 25.90 -12.69 1.01
CA ARG A 583 24.69 -12.14 0.37
C ARG A 583 23.59 -13.20 0.26
N ALA A 584 23.91 -14.42 -0.16
CA ALA A 584 22.95 -15.52 -0.25
C ALA A 584 22.33 -15.84 1.12
N ASN A 585 23.16 -15.96 2.16
CA ASN A 585 22.67 -16.17 3.53
C ASN A 585 21.73 -15.05 3.98
N ARG A 586 22.07 -13.78 3.72
CA ARG A 586 21.21 -12.63 4.06
C ARG A 586 19.90 -12.62 3.28
N THR A 587 19.93 -13.01 2.01
CA THR A 587 18.75 -13.09 1.16
C THR A 587 17.78 -14.17 1.66
N VAL A 588 18.29 -15.34 2.05
CA VAL A 588 17.46 -16.50 2.43
C VAL A 588 16.98 -16.44 3.89
N ALA A 589 17.75 -15.82 4.79
CA ALA A 589 17.46 -15.77 6.22
C ALA A 589 16.03 -15.34 6.62
N PRO A 590 15.43 -14.25 6.08
CA PRO A 590 14.06 -13.87 6.47
C PRO A 590 13.04 -14.96 6.11
N TYR A 591 13.20 -15.60 4.95
CA TYR A 591 12.31 -16.66 4.49
C TYR A 591 12.48 -17.95 5.31
N LEU A 592 13.69 -18.24 5.80
CA LEU A 592 13.90 -19.36 6.72
C LEU A 592 13.18 -19.16 8.06
N LEU A 593 13.20 -17.95 8.62
CA LEU A 593 12.46 -17.65 9.85
C LEU A 593 10.95 -17.83 9.66
N ASP A 594 10.42 -17.38 8.52
CA ASP A 594 9.02 -17.57 8.18
C ASP A 594 8.70 -19.05 7.88
N ALA A 595 9.63 -19.80 7.26
CA ALA A 595 9.47 -21.24 7.05
C ALA A 595 9.50 -22.05 8.36
N VAL A 596 10.27 -21.62 9.37
CA VAL A 596 10.25 -22.23 10.72
C VAL A 596 8.87 -22.07 11.35
N ARG A 597 8.23 -20.90 11.17
CA ARG A 597 6.87 -20.65 11.68
C ARG A 597 5.83 -21.58 11.06
N HIS A 598 6.00 -21.90 9.77
CA HIS A 598 4.99 -22.62 8.96
C HIS A 598 5.32 -24.08 8.68
N GLY A 599 6.47 -24.59 9.17
CA GLY A 599 6.85 -26.00 9.10
C GLY A 599 7.51 -26.44 7.78
N ASP A 600 8.04 -25.52 6.98
CA ASP A 600 8.51 -25.78 5.61
C ASP A 600 10.04 -25.59 5.41
N VAL A 601 10.81 -25.68 6.48
CA VAL A 601 12.25 -25.33 6.52
C VAL A 601 13.10 -26.22 5.60
N ASP A 602 12.91 -27.54 5.66
CA ASP A 602 13.76 -28.48 4.94
C ASP A 602 13.63 -28.33 3.42
N LEU A 603 12.40 -28.18 2.93
CA LEU A 603 12.14 -27.98 1.51
C LEU A 603 12.73 -26.65 1.02
N LEU A 604 12.62 -25.59 1.84
CA LEU A 604 13.23 -24.29 1.53
C LEU A 604 14.75 -24.39 1.47
N LEU A 605 15.38 -25.01 2.47
CA LEU A 605 16.83 -25.21 2.50
C LEU A 605 17.33 -26.00 1.31
N GLN A 606 16.64 -27.09 0.95
CA GLN A 606 17.02 -27.92 -0.20
C GLN A 606 16.91 -27.14 -1.52
N SER A 607 15.80 -26.43 -1.76
CA SER A 607 15.63 -25.67 -3.01
C SER A 607 16.61 -24.50 -3.10
N ALA A 608 16.73 -23.71 -2.04
CA ALA A 608 17.65 -22.57 -2.01
C ALA A 608 19.11 -23.02 -2.18
N ALA A 609 19.52 -24.10 -1.53
CA ALA A 609 20.86 -24.65 -1.67
C ALA A 609 21.12 -25.20 -3.09
N ALA A 610 20.13 -25.85 -3.70
CA ALA A 610 20.21 -26.32 -5.09
C ALA A 610 20.36 -25.15 -6.08
N GLN A 611 19.61 -24.07 -5.92
CA GLN A 611 19.77 -22.86 -6.75
C GLN A 611 21.14 -22.20 -6.61
N LEU A 612 21.71 -22.28 -5.42
CA LEU A 612 23.04 -21.76 -5.11
C LEU A 612 24.17 -22.76 -5.42
N GLY A 613 23.87 -24.01 -5.80
CA GLY A 613 24.89 -25.03 -6.02
C GLY A 613 25.77 -25.33 -4.80
N ILE A 614 25.23 -25.18 -3.58
CA ILE A 614 25.91 -25.48 -2.31
C ILE A 614 25.17 -26.58 -1.55
N ALA A 615 25.81 -27.16 -0.53
CA ALA A 615 25.14 -28.13 0.32
C ALA A 615 24.13 -27.45 1.27
N PRO A 616 22.94 -28.04 1.54
CA PRO A 616 21.94 -27.45 2.44
C PRO A 616 22.46 -27.12 3.84
N HIS A 617 23.37 -27.96 4.37
CA HIS A 617 23.98 -27.73 5.68
C HIS A 617 24.87 -26.47 5.68
N GLU A 618 25.56 -26.15 4.58
CA GLU A 618 26.37 -24.93 4.48
C GLU A 618 25.51 -23.67 4.50
N LEU A 619 24.37 -23.68 3.81
CA LEU A 619 23.41 -22.57 3.83
C LEU A 619 22.82 -22.38 5.23
N SER A 620 22.40 -23.47 5.87
CA SER A 620 21.85 -23.42 7.23
C SER A 620 22.89 -22.93 8.26
N GLN A 621 24.13 -23.45 8.21
CA GLN A 621 25.22 -23.00 9.09
C GLN A 621 25.60 -21.56 8.82
N GLY A 622 25.65 -21.14 7.55
CA GLY A 622 25.93 -19.76 7.17
C GLY A 622 24.88 -18.78 7.72
N VAL A 623 23.60 -19.15 7.66
CA VAL A 623 22.51 -18.37 8.25
C VAL A 623 22.61 -18.35 9.78
N VAL A 624 22.87 -19.49 10.43
CA VAL A 624 23.04 -19.56 11.91
C VAL A 624 24.29 -18.82 12.39
N GLN A 625 25.41 -18.88 11.67
CA GLN A 625 26.61 -18.14 12.04
C GLN A 625 26.42 -16.63 11.87
N HIS A 626 25.70 -16.22 10.82
CA HIS A 626 25.45 -14.81 10.49
C HIS A 626 24.35 -14.17 11.36
N PHE A 627 23.35 -14.95 11.80
CA PHE A 627 22.18 -14.45 12.53
C PHE A 627 21.96 -15.08 13.92
N GLY A 628 22.48 -16.29 14.17
CA GLY A 628 22.33 -17.06 15.42
C GLY A 628 23.32 -16.70 16.55
N ALA A 629 24.31 -15.82 16.31
CA ALA A 629 25.17 -15.29 17.36
C ALA A 629 24.44 -14.36 18.36
N THR A 630 23.13 -14.15 18.19
CA THR A 630 22.25 -13.55 19.20
C THR A 630 21.48 -14.66 19.93
N ASN A 631 22.16 -15.40 20.80
CA ASN A 631 21.52 -16.43 21.64
C ASN A 631 20.64 -15.76 22.73
N PRO A 632 19.32 -16.00 22.80
CA PRO A 632 18.47 -15.47 23.87
C PRO A 632 18.40 -16.36 25.12
N PHE A 633 19.07 -17.53 25.14
CA PHE A 633 19.08 -18.41 26.31
C PHE A 633 20.50 -18.84 26.72
N PRO A 634 21.02 -18.41 27.88
CA PRO A 634 22.28 -18.93 28.40
C PRO A 634 22.07 -20.37 28.88
N GLY A 635 22.79 -21.31 28.28
CA GLY A 635 22.89 -22.67 28.82
C GLY A 635 23.55 -22.67 30.21
N PRO A 636 23.29 -23.70 31.03
CA PRO A 636 23.83 -23.77 32.39
C PRO A 636 25.36 -23.82 32.36
N ALA A 637 25.99 -22.98 33.17
CA ALA A 637 27.44 -22.87 33.26
C ALA A 637 28.05 -24.20 33.76
N PRO A 638 29.21 -24.62 33.22
CA PRO A 638 29.87 -25.83 33.68
C PRO A 638 30.37 -25.62 35.11
N HIS A 639 29.99 -26.53 36.00
CA HIS A 639 30.64 -26.69 37.30
C HIS A 639 32.12 -26.96 37.06
N ARG A 640 32.98 -26.08 37.57
CA ARG A 640 34.41 -26.33 37.66
C ARG A 640 34.73 -27.11 38.95
N PRO A 641 35.76 -27.97 38.90
CA PRO A 641 35.98 -29.09 39.82
C PRO A 641 36.28 -28.69 41.26
#